data_AF-A0A837HFM8-F1
#
_entry.id   AF-A0A837HFM8-F1
#
_cell.length_a   1.000
_cell.length_b   1.000
_cell.length_c   1.000
_cell.angle_alpha   90.00
_cell.angle_beta   90.00
_cell.angle_gamma   90.00
#
_symmetry.space_group_name_H-M   'P 1'
#
loop_
_entity.id
_entity.type
_entity.pdbx_description
1 polymer ?
#
loop_
_entity_poly.entity_id
_entity_poly.type
_entity_poly.pdbx_seq_one_letter_code
_entity_poly.pdbx_strand_id
1 'polypeptide(L)'
;MSNIVSYKDLRKKYPEFVYDSYSWRLDGNELNLNFTYKVGGFEFKHKIIIENLAKSSINKINDQLKSLIFNIGMVEIFNYWKTFCSPKIIIKAGFLDNYQIKWWKKLLINGMGQYFYENKIDFTSKNFVTFKTTGIPLKVEPLKVSGREVLVPIGGGKDSAVTLELISQNFKNTLGLIVNKTKARTDTAKVSGIKTVVVKRILDKSMIALNKREYLNGHIPFTTVLSFISLLIAYLNNKKYIAFSNEQSSNEGNVVYKGLGINHQYSKSFELENDFREYNFKYLSNINYFSFLRPIYDIQIAKMFSNLDNYFSIIRSCNVGQKNDSWCGKCPKCLSTFILLYPFIMEKVIKIFGKNLLEDENLKPILNSLIEKDEVKPFECVGTKHELRVSLGLDEDKEIMSYWGKNNLPSSFKNLLYFNLNFKDKKILILGYGREGKSSEKLFKKYLPKQKVDITDQTDGKNYLNSLNSYEVVFKSPGIPNKLPEILRAKQNGVIFTTQTKIFLKLYRDNIIGVTGTKGKSTTSSLIYHILKFVGKNVVLVGNIGKPVFDYLDNDDKDMIFVAELSSHQLSDVHDSPYIAVLLNIFPEHLDYYEDFSDYKKAKENIFKFQKKSDVYFSLEEIVKFELPRLKTSLLGPHNLNNIKAAFMVALKLGIDKKDIIKALSTFKPLEDRLETVRELNGIKFVIDGLATIPQASIAGVDSFQDRDITLILGGFDRGVSFVSFGKELDKRQNIKNIILIGQTANKIEKLLKGSKANIYNLGFVSMDKIVQNAYEVSKKDYVVLFSPAATSFDMFKDYEERDSEFRKAVNNL
;
A
#
# COMPACT_ATOMS: atom_id res chain seq x y z
N MET A 1 -6.34 -30.76 -47.40
CA MET A 1 -5.21 -30.30 -46.56
C MET A 1 -4.53 -29.17 -47.31
N SER A 2 -4.76 -27.91 -46.92
CA SER A 2 -4.17 -26.75 -47.60
C SER A 2 -2.71 -26.58 -47.16
N ASN A 3 -1.81 -26.28 -48.11
CA ASN A 3 -0.37 -26.15 -47.91
C ASN A 3 -0.03 -24.88 -47.11
N ILE A 4 -0.32 -24.85 -45.80
CA ILE A 4 0.19 -23.78 -44.93
C ILE A 4 1.71 -23.73 -45.09
N VAL A 5 2.22 -22.59 -45.57
CA VAL A 5 3.66 -22.39 -45.74
C VAL A 5 4.33 -22.59 -44.39
N SER A 6 5.24 -23.57 -44.30
CA SER A 6 5.96 -23.86 -43.06
C SER A 6 6.66 -22.60 -42.56
N TYR A 7 6.56 -22.31 -41.26
CA TYR A 7 7.26 -21.15 -40.68
C TYR A 7 8.78 -21.24 -40.89
N LYS A 8 9.32 -22.45 -41.02
CA LYS A 8 10.74 -22.69 -41.36
C LYS A 8 11.07 -22.20 -42.77
N ASP A 9 10.18 -22.40 -43.73
CA ASP A 9 10.37 -21.94 -45.11
C ASP A 9 10.26 -20.42 -45.20
N LEU A 10 9.29 -19.81 -44.50
CA LEU A 10 9.19 -18.36 -44.40
C LEU A 10 10.45 -17.74 -43.77
N ARG A 11 10.98 -18.35 -42.70
CA ARG A 11 12.22 -17.91 -42.05
C ARG A 11 13.44 -18.02 -42.94
N LYS A 12 13.51 -19.06 -43.79
CA LYS A 12 14.60 -19.24 -44.76
C LYS A 12 14.49 -18.21 -45.90
N LYS A 13 13.27 -17.99 -46.40
CA LYS A 13 12.99 -17.05 -47.51
C LYS A 13 13.12 -15.58 -47.09
N TYR A 14 12.75 -15.26 -45.85
CA TYR A 14 12.73 -13.91 -45.30
C TYR A 14 13.57 -13.85 -44.02
N PRO A 15 14.92 -13.92 -44.14
CA PRO A 15 15.81 -14.04 -42.99
C PRO A 15 15.89 -12.77 -42.12
N GLU A 16 15.55 -11.61 -42.68
CA GLU A 16 15.72 -10.31 -42.03
C GLU A 16 14.42 -9.49 -42.08
N PHE A 17 13.98 -9.03 -40.91
CA PHE A 17 12.90 -8.08 -40.74
C PHE A 17 13.47 -6.74 -40.26
N VAL A 18 13.17 -5.64 -40.93
CA VAL A 18 13.81 -4.35 -40.70
C VAL A 18 12.78 -3.35 -40.16
N TYR A 19 13.07 -2.75 -39.01
CA TYR A 19 12.46 -1.49 -38.59
C TYR A 19 13.29 -0.34 -39.18
N ASP A 20 12.80 0.21 -40.29
CA ASP A 20 13.57 1.06 -41.20
C ASP A 20 13.65 2.50 -40.68
N SER A 21 12.49 3.10 -40.40
CA SER A 21 12.41 4.50 -39.97
C SER A 21 11.09 4.80 -39.25
N TYR A 22 11.07 5.92 -38.52
CA TYR A 22 9.84 6.55 -38.03
C TYR A 22 9.89 8.06 -38.29
N SER A 23 8.72 8.68 -38.38
CA SER A 23 8.58 10.12 -38.51
C SER A 23 7.33 10.59 -37.78
N TRP A 24 7.28 11.87 -37.44
CA TRP A 24 6.09 12.49 -36.91
C TRP A 24 5.89 13.88 -37.51
N ARG A 25 4.64 14.29 -37.60
CA ARG A 25 4.25 15.63 -38.02
C ARG A 25 3.06 16.12 -37.22
N LEU A 26 3.01 17.41 -36.99
CA LEU A 26 1.90 18.07 -36.35
C LEU A 26 1.03 18.72 -37.44
N ASP A 27 -0.23 18.28 -37.53
CA ASP A 27 -1.22 18.82 -38.45
C ASP A 27 -2.31 19.51 -37.61
N GLY A 28 -2.14 20.80 -37.31
CA GLY A 28 -3.05 21.54 -36.41
C GLY A 28 -3.01 20.99 -34.98
N ASN A 29 -4.12 20.44 -34.50
CA ASN A 29 -4.24 19.80 -33.18
C ASN A 29 -4.05 18.27 -33.22
N GLU A 30 -3.55 17.72 -34.34
CA GLU A 30 -3.30 16.29 -34.50
C GLU A 30 -1.80 15.99 -34.58
N LEU A 31 -1.33 15.00 -33.82
CA LEU A 31 0.03 14.46 -33.96
C LEU A 31 -0.04 13.15 -34.75
N ASN A 32 0.55 13.16 -35.94
CA ASN A 32 0.61 12.03 -36.86
C ASN A 32 1.98 11.36 -36.73
N LEU A 33 1.99 10.08 -36.37
CA LEU A 33 3.19 9.23 -36.28
C LEU A 33 3.15 8.20 -37.41
N ASN A 34 4.26 8.03 -38.11
CA ASN A 34 4.41 7.03 -39.17
C ASN A 34 5.62 6.15 -38.89
N PHE A 35 5.47 4.84 -39.15
CA PHE A 35 6.53 3.85 -39.00
C PHE A 35 6.63 3.00 -40.25
N THR A 36 7.86 2.74 -40.68
CA THR A 36 8.16 1.96 -41.89
C THR A 36 8.89 0.68 -41.52
N TYR A 37 8.36 -0.46 -41.96
CA TYR A 37 8.98 -1.77 -41.80
C TYR A 37 9.21 -2.43 -43.15
N LYS A 38 10.31 -3.18 -43.29
CA LYS A 38 10.70 -3.85 -44.54
C LYS A 38 11.09 -5.30 -44.31
N VAL A 39 10.76 -6.18 -45.26
CA VAL A 39 11.16 -7.60 -45.22
C VAL A 39 11.16 -8.17 -46.64
N GLY A 40 12.33 -8.60 -47.11
CA GLY A 40 12.52 -8.94 -48.53
C GLY A 40 12.11 -7.76 -49.43
N GLY A 41 11.16 -7.99 -50.34
CA GLY A 41 10.58 -6.96 -51.22
C GLY A 41 9.31 -6.28 -50.69
N PHE A 42 8.89 -6.55 -49.45
CA PHE A 42 7.69 -5.95 -48.86
C PHE A 42 8.04 -4.72 -48.01
N GLU A 43 7.21 -3.68 -48.11
CA GLU A 43 7.24 -2.48 -47.25
C GLU A 43 5.86 -2.30 -46.58
N PHE A 44 5.87 -2.09 -45.26
CA PHE A 44 4.67 -1.84 -44.47
C PHE A 44 4.73 -0.45 -43.85
N LYS A 45 3.62 0.29 -43.95
CA LYS A 45 3.45 1.62 -43.34
C LYS A 45 2.40 1.56 -42.24
N HIS A 46 2.84 1.76 -41.00
CA HIS A 46 1.97 1.86 -39.85
C HIS A 46 1.73 3.32 -39.50
N LYS A 47 0.49 3.70 -39.19
CA LYS A 47 0.16 5.08 -38.82
C LYS A 47 -0.58 5.15 -37.49
N ILE A 48 -0.16 6.06 -36.62
CA ILE A 48 -0.87 6.43 -35.39
C ILE A 48 -1.22 7.92 -35.46
N ILE A 49 -2.47 8.27 -35.17
CA ILE A 49 -2.95 9.66 -35.16
C ILE A 49 -3.49 9.95 -33.77
N ILE A 50 -2.95 10.95 -33.10
CA ILE A 50 -3.42 11.43 -31.81
C ILE A 50 -4.26 12.67 -32.06
N GLU A 51 -5.55 12.59 -31.75
CA GLU A 51 -6.53 13.67 -32.00
C GLU A 51 -6.62 14.61 -30.80
N ASN A 52 -7.00 15.87 -31.08
CA ASN A 52 -7.39 16.87 -30.08
C ASN A 52 -6.32 17.16 -29.02
N LEU A 53 -5.06 17.28 -29.44
CA LEU A 53 -3.98 17.71 -28.54
C LEU A 53 -4.15 19.18 -28.17
N ALA A 54 -3.93 19.49 -26.89
CA ALA A 54 -3.87 20.87 -26.43
C ALA A 54 -2.61 21.56 -26.98
N LYS A 55 -2.69 22.86 -27.26
CA LYS A 55 -1.54 23.66 -27.75
C LYS A 55 -0.32 23.56 -26.83
N SER A 56 -0.51 23.45 -25.51
CA SER A 56 0.57 23.28 -24.53
C SER A 56 1.31 21.94 -24.64
N SER A 57 0.69 20.90 -25.20
CA SER A 57 1.32 19.60 -25.47
C SER A 57 2.28 19.64 -26.67
N ILE A 58 2.08 20.60 -27.57
CA ILE A 58 2.79 20.70 -28.85
C ILE A 58 4.22 21.26 -28.67
N ASN A 59 4.43 22.13 -27.68
CA ASN A 59 5.73 22.77 -27.42
C ASN A 59 6.80 21.83 -26.80
N LYS A 60 6.51 20.53 -26.65
CA LYS A 60 7.37 19.54 -25.97
C LYS A 60 8.11 18.59 -26.93
N ILE A 61 8.21 18.92 -28.21
CA ILE A 61 8.91 18.08 -29.21
C ILE A 61 10.43 18.20 -29.01
N ASN A 62 11.05 17.20 -28.39
CA ASN A 62 12.49 17.09 -28.15
C ASN A 62 12.98 15.64 -28.36
N ASP A 63 14.25 15.34 -28.07
CA ASP A 63 14.81 13.98 -28.20
C ASP A 63 14.09 12.94 -27.29
N GLN A 64 13.42 13.37 -26.22
CA GLN A 64 12.57 12.50 -25.40
C GLN A 64 11.36 11.99 -26.18
N LEU A 65 10.72 12.87 -26.95
CA LEU A 65 9.59 12.49 -27.79
C LEU A 65 10.02 11.48 -28.85
N LYS A 66 11.22 11.66 -29.43
CA LYS A 66 11.81 10.70 -30.37
C LYS A 66 11.95 9.32 -29.74
N SER A 67 12.45 9.24 -28.50
CA SER A 67 12.58 7.98 -27.77
C SER A 67 11.23 7.29 -27.52
N LEU A 68 10.20 8.05 -27.09
CA LEU A 68 8.86 7.49 -26.87
C LEU A 68 8.23 6.98 -28.18
N ILE A 69 8.33 7.75 -29.27
CA ILE A 69 7.83 7.36 -30.59
C ILE A 69 8.59 6.13 -31.11
N PHE A 70 9.92 6.12 -31.00
CA PHE A 70 10.75 4.98 -31.40
C PHE A 70 10.29 3.68 -30.73
N ASN A 71 10.02 3.71 -29.42
CA ASN A 71 9.57 2.53 -28.66
C ASN A 71 8.14 2.09 -29.00
N ILE A 72 7.25 3.02 -29.39
CA ILE A 72 5.97 2.65 -30.00
C ILE A 72 6.23 1.88 -31.30
N GLY A 73 7.11 2.38 -32.17
CA GLY A 73 7.47 1.68 -33.40
C GLY A 73 8.12 0.31 -33.16
N MET A 74 8.88 0.15 -32.07
CA MET A 74 9.46 -1.13 -31.64
C MET A 74 8.40 -2.17 -31.28
N VAL A 75 7.41 -1.84 -30.44
CA VAL A 75 6.35 -2.79 -30.08
C VAL A 75 5.42 -3.09 -31.27
N GLU A 76 5.27 -2.14 -32.18
CA GLU A 76 4.47 -2.31 -33.40
C GLU A 76 5.09 -3.29 -34.40
N ILE A 77 6.40 -3.57 -34.32
CA ILE A 77 7.10 -4.61 -35.11
C ILE A 77 6.33 -5.94 -35.07
N PHE A 78 5.77 -6.32 -33.92
CA PHE A 78 5.11 -7.62 -33.75
C PHE A 78 3.91 -7.84 -34.67
N ASN A 79 3.24 -6.76 -35.11
CA ASN A 79 2.13 -6.88 -36.05
C ASN A 79 2.56 -7.43 -37.40
N TYR A 80 3.75 -7.03 -37.85
CA TYR A 80 4.25 -7.31 -39.19
C TYR A 80 5.28 -8.44 -39.19
N TRP A 81 6.13 -8.52 -38.15
CA TRP A 81 7.12 -9.59 -37.99
C TRP A 81 6.45 -10.96 -37.90
N LYS A 82 5.30 -11.07 -37.23
CA LYS A 82 4.57 -12.34 -37.10
C LYS A 82 4.20 -12.96 -38.45
N THR A 83 4.07 -12.16 -39.52
CA THR A 83 3.74 -12.66 -40.85
C THR A 83 4.84 -13.52 -41.46
N PHE A 84 6.10 -13.30 -41.06
CA PHE A 84 7.28 -13.97 -41.63
C PHE A 84 8.08 -14.76 -40.58
N CYS A 85 7.95 -14.40 -39.30
CA CYS A 85 8.70 -14.96 -38.19
C CYS A 85 10.22 -14.89 -38.36
N SER A 86 10.76 -13.87 -39.04
CA SER A 86 12.18 -13.78 -39.42
C SER A 86 13.15 -13.99 -38.24
N PRO A 87 14.27 -14.72 -38.43
CA PRO A 87 15.25 -15.00 -37.37
C PRO A 87 16.06 -13.76 -36.93
N LYS A 88 16.18 -12.74 -37.77
CA LYS A 88 16.89 -11.49 -37.45
C LYS A 88 15.95 -10.31 -37.53
N ILE A 89 15.95 -9.48 -36.50
CA ILE A 89 15.28 -8.18 -36.47
C ILE A 89 16.37 -7.10 -36.52
N ILE A 90 16.38 -6.31 -37.60
CA ILE A 90 17.32 -5.22 -37.82
C ILE A 90 16.64 -3.90 -37.44
N ILE A 91 17.20 -3.19 -36.47
CA ILE A 91 16.71 -1.89 -36.01
C ILE A 91 17.59 -0.81 -36.63
N LYS A 92 17.16 -0.27 -37.78
CA LYS A 92 17.81 0.90 -38.42
C LYS A 92 17.31 2.20 -37.83
N ALA A 93 16.04 2.22 -37.42
CA ALA A 93 15.37 3.42 -36.95
C ALA A 93 15.90 3.98 -35.61
N GLY A 94 16.74 3.24 -34.88
CA GLY A 94 17.29 3.68 -33.60
C GLY A 94 18.28 2.69 -33.01
N PHE A 95 18.58 2.86 -31.73
CA PHE A 95 19.55 2.05 -31.00
C PHE A 95 18.95 1.34 -29.79
N LEU A 96 19.43 0.12 -29.53
CA LEU A 96 19.12 -0.65 -28.31
C LEU A 96 20.41 -1.18 -27.70
N ASP A 97 20.59 -0.98 -26.39
CA ASP A 97 21.67 -1.62 -25.64
C ASP A 97 21.37 -3.10 -25.32
N ASN A 98 22.34 -3.78 -24.72
CA ASN A 98 22.22 -5.20 -24.37
C ASN A 98 21.08 -5.50 -23.38
N TYR A 99 20.77 -4.57 -22.47
CA TYR A 99 19.67 -4.74 -21.53
C TYR A 99 18.34 -4.60 -22.28
N GLN A 100 18.18 -3.58 -23.12
CA GLN A 100 16.97 -3.37 -23.91
C GLN A 100 16.71 -4.54 -24.87
N ILE A 101 17.75 -5.08 -25.52
CA ILE A 101 17.64 -6.27 -26.38
C ILE A 101 17.12 -7.47 -25.58
N LYS A 102 17.64 -7.71 -24.36
CA LYS A 102 17.14 -8.79 -23.49
C LYS A 102 15.67 -8.59 -23.13
N TRP A 103 15.28 -7.36 -22.80
CA TRP A 103 13.90 -7.00 -22.48
C TRP A 103 12.94 -7.24 -23.66
N TRP A 104 13.29 -6.74 -24.86
CA TRP A 104 12.47 -6.93 -26.06
C TRP A 104 12.38 -8.41 -26.50
N LYS A 105 13.46 -9.18 -26.33
CA LYS A 105 13.42 -10.64 -26.55
C LYS A 105 12.47 -11.34 -25.57
N LYS A 106 12.53 -10.99 -24.28
CA LYS A 106 11.63 -11.55 -23.25
C LYS A 106 10.17 -11.24 -23.61
N LEU A 107 9.86 -9.99 -23.95
CA LEU A 107 8.52 -9.59 -24.38
C LEU A 107 8.07 -10.33 -25.64
N LEU A 108 8.92 -10.50 -26.65
CA LEU A 108 8.58 -11.25 -27.86
C LEU A 108 8.25 -12.70 -27.52
N ILE A 109 9.08 -13.38 -26.73
CA ILE A 109 8.88 -14.80 -26.40
C ILE A 109 7.59 -15.02 -25.59
N ASN A 110 7.41 -14.26 -24.51
CA ASN A 110 6.27 -14.45 -23.62
C ASN A 110 4.98 -13.82 -24.17
N GLY A 111 5.07 -12.63 -24.77
CA GLY A 111 3.93 -11.90 -25.30
C GLY A 111 3.36 -12.45 -26.61
N MET A 112 4.16 -13.22 -27.37
CA MET A 112 3.70 -13.93 -28.57
C MET A 112 3.44 -15.42 -28.30
N GLY A 113 3.35 -15.84 -27.04
CA GLY A 113 3.21 -17.25 -26.66
C GLY A 113 2.04 -17.98 -27.33
N GLN A 114 0.84 -17.36 -27.37
CA GLN A 114 -0.30 -17.92 -28.10
C GLN A 114 -0.01 -18.06 -29.58
N TYR A 115 0.61 -17.05 -30.20
CA TYR A 115 0.98 -17.10 -31.62
C TYR A 115 1.93 -18.28 -31.91
N PHE A 116 2.89 -18.56 -31.02
CA PHE A 116 3.77 -19.73 -31.19
C PHE A 116 3.02 -21.06 -31.03
N TYR A 117 2.12 -21.14 -30.05
CA TYR A 117 1.31 -22.33 -29.82
C TYR A 117 0.41 -22.64 -31.03
N GLU A 118 -0.39 -21.66 -31.48
CA GLU A 118 -1.35 -21.82 -32.58
C GLU A 118 -0.67 -22.16 -33.91
N ASN A 119 0.51 -21.58 -34.17
CA ASN A 119 1.28 -21.83 -35.40
C ASN A 119 2.30 -22.97 -35.25
N LYS A 120 2.31 -23.69 -34.12
CA LYS A 120 3.23 -24.80 -33.81
C LYS A 120 4.72 -24.44 -34.00
N ILE A 121 5.10 -23.22 -33.62
CA ILE A 121 6.46 -22.68 -33.80
C ILE A 121 7.36 -23.10 -32.64
N ASP A 122 8.51 -23.68 -32.95
CA ASP A 122 9.53 -23.96 -31.94
C ASP A 122 10.42 -22.72 -31.69
N PHE A 123 10.21 -22.08 -30.54
CA PHE A 123 10.95 -20.90 -30.10
C PHE A 123 12.10 -21.20 -29.12
N THR A 124 12.36 -22.48 -28.79
CA THR A 124 13.30 -22.88 -27.73
C THR A 124 14.78 -22.72 -28.09
N SER A 125 15.09 -22.57 -29.37
CA SER A 125 16.48 -22.42 -29.82
C SER A 125 17.13 -21.14 -29.25
N LYS A 126 18.39 -21.25 -28.78
CA LYS A 126 19.16 -20.15 -28.16
C LYS A 126 19.22 -18.87 -29.02
N ASN A 127 19.16 -19.01 -30.35
CA ASN A 127 19.17 -17.92 -31.32
C ASN A 127 17.87 -17.83 -32.13
N PHE A 128 16.72 -18.19 -31.53
CA PHE A 128 15.43 -18.15 -32.21
C PHE A 128 15.15 -16.79 -32.85
N VAL A 129 15.48 -15.69 -32.16
CA VAL A 129 15.47 -14.35 -32.73
C VAL A 129 16.66 -13.55 -32.22
N THR A 130 17.35 -12.86 -33.13
CA THR A 130 18.43 -11.93 -32.79
C THR A 130 18.05 -10.51 -33.19
N PHE A 131 18.51 -9.54 -32.41
CA PHE A 131 18.34 -8.12 -32.69
C PHE A 131 19.71 -7.56 -33.11
N LYS A 132 19.75 -6.84 -34.23
CA LYS A 132 20.91 -6.06 -34.66
C LYS A 132 20.49 -4.61 -34.77
N THR A 133 21.20 -3.74 -34.07
CA THR A 133 20.97 -2.29 -34.14
C THR A 133 22.02 -1.63 -35.01
N THR A 134 21.62 -0.65 -35.84
CA THR A 134 22.55 0.16 -36.64
C THR A 134 22.29 1.67 -36.51
N GLY A 135 21.27 2.07 -35.75
CA GLY A 135 21.01 3.49 -35.45
C GLY A 135 21.94 4.06 -34.38
N ILE A 136 21.88 5.37 -34.20
CA ILE A 136 22.68 6.11 -33.21
C ILE A 136 21.98 6.07 -31.83
N PRO A 137 22.69 5.86 -30.71
CA PRO A 137 22.14 6.00 -29.37
C PRO A 137 21.51 7.37 -29.15
N LEU A 138 20.24 7.40 -28.76
CA LEU A 138 19.62 8.62 -28.25
C LEU A 138 20.15 8.85 -26.83
N LYS A 139 20.75 10.01 -26.56
CA LYS A 139 21.04 10.45 -25.19
C LYS A 139 19.74 10.96 -24.58
N VAL A 140 19.16 10.20 -23.66
CA VAL A 140 17.86 10.50 -23.07
C VAL A 140 17.98 10.38 -21.56
N GLU A 141 17.76 11.48 -20.84
CA GLU A 141 17.56 11.42 -19.39
C GLU A 141 16.11 11.04 -19.09
N PRO A 142 15.83 10.18 -18.09
CA PRO A 142 14.46 9.85 -17.73
C PRO A 142 13.64 11.10 -17.40
N LEU A 143 12.55 11.29 -18.15
CA LEU A 143 11.64 12.40 -18.00
C LEU A 143 11.15 12.54 -16.54
N LYS A 144 11.20 13.75 -15.98
CA LYS A 144 10.57 14.08 -14.69
C LYS A 144 9.23 14.80 -14.88
N VAL A 145 8.13 14.11 -14.59
CA VAL A 145 6.78 14.69 -14.50
C VAL A 145 6.47 15.03 -13.05
N SER A 146 5.98 16.24 -12.82
CA SER A 146 5.43 16.72 -11.54
C SER A 146 3.90 16.72 -11.60
N GLY A 147 3.25 16.67 -10.42
CA GLY A 147 1.79 16.67 -10.30
C GLY A 147 1.22 15.38 -9.70
N ARG A 148 -0.11 15.24 -9.73
CA ARG A 148 -0.86 14.04 -9.26
C ARG A 148 -1.94 13.61 -10.26
N GLU A 149 -1.87 14.11 -11.48
CA GLU A 149 -2.87 13.85 -12.52
C GLU A 149 -2.72 12.44 -13.09
N VAL A 150 -3.86 11.86 -13.46
CA VAL A 150 -4.00 10.46 -13.83
C VAL A 150 -4.44 10.33 -15.28
N LEU A 151 -3.81 9.41 -16.01
CA LEU A 151 -4.30 8.90 -17.29
C LEU A 151 -4.92 7.51 -17.06
N VAL A 152 -6.13 7.29 -17.57
CA VAL A 152 -6.80 5.98 -17.52
C VAL A 152 -7.11 5.50 -18.94
N PRO A 153 -6.46 4.44 -19.43
CA PRO A 153 -6.85 3.79 -20.68
C PRO A 153 -8.22 3.10 -20.58
N ILE A 154 -9.09 3.30 -21.58
CA ILE A 154 -10.49 2.86 -21.55
C ILE A 154 -10.70 1.69 -22.50
N GLY A 155 -11.04 0.52 -21.93
CA GLY A 155 -11.29 -0.73 -22.66
C GLY A 155 -12.74 -0.94 -23.11
N GLY A 156 -13.72 -0.35 -22.42
CA GLY A 156 -15.17 -0.47 -22.69
C GLY A 156 -15.88 -1.65 -22.00
N GLY A 157 -15.18 -2.35 -21.09
CA GLY A 157 -15.75 -3.41 -20.25
C GLY A 157 -15.93 -2.98 -18.78
N LYS A 158 -16.41 -3.91 -17.95
CA LYS A 158 -16.68 -3.70 -16.52
C LYS A 158 -15.47 -3.16 -15.75
N ASP A 159 -14.27 -3.66 -16.05
CA ASP A 159 -13.03 -3.32 -15.36
C ASP A 159 -12.68 -1.84 -15.55
N SER A 160 -12.85 -1.35 -16.78
CA SER A 160 -12.70 0.06 -17.10
C SER A 160 -13.75 0.93 -16.43
N ALA A 161 -15.00 0.48 -16.35
CA ALA A 161 -16.06 1.22 -15.66
C ALA A 161 -15.74 1.39 -14.16
N VAL A 162 -15.37 0.30 -13.47
CA VAL A 162 -15.00 0.34 -12.05
C VAL A 162 -13.78 1.23 -11.82
N THR A 163 -12.74 1.09 -12.65
CA THR A 163 -11.54 1.94 -12.55
C THR A 163 -11.86 3.42 -12.73
N LEU A 164 -12.64 3.75 -13.75
CA LEU A 164 -13.01 5.13 -14.06
C LEU A 164 -13.87 5.76 -12.98
N GLU A 165 -14.89 5.05 -12.49
CA GLU A 165 -15.77 5.57 -11.46
C GLU A 165 -14.99 5.90 -10.18
N LEU A 166 -14.14 4.99 -9.72
CA LEU A 166 -13.36 5.21 -8.50
C LEU A 166 -12.33 6.32 -8.65
N ILE A 167 -11.58 6.32 -9.76
CA ILE A 167 -10.50 7.30 -9.95
C ILE A 167 -11.08 8.69 -10.23
N SER A 168 -12.10 8.83 -11.08
CA SER A 168 -12.64 10.14 -11.45
C SER A 168 -13.29 10.88 -10.28
N GLN A 169 -13.94 10.17 -9.36
CA GLN A 169 -14.53 10.75 -8.15
C GLN A 169 -13.47 11.32 -7.19
N ASN A 170 -12.28 10.71 -7.15
CA ASN A 170 -11.23 11.05 -6.18
C ASN A 170 -10.09 11.90 -6.77
N PHE A 171 -9.94 11.93 -8.10
CA PHE A 171 -8.88 12.62 -8.81
C PHE A 171 -9.46 13.52 -9.91
N LYS A 172 -9.74 14.79 -9.58
CA LYS A 172 -10.43 15.78 -10.45
C LYS A 172 -9.84 15.97 -11.86
N ASN A 173 -8.53 15.80 -12.04
CA ASN A 173 -7.83 16.03 -13.31
C ASN A 173 -7.55 14.74 -14.11
N THR A 174 -8.42 13.74 -13.96
CA THR A 174 -8.34 12.46 -14.67
C THR A 174 -8.59 12.64 -16.16
N LEU A 175 -7.72 12.04 -16.98
CA LEU A 175 -7.82 12.03 -18.43
C LEU A 175 -8.04 10.59 -18.91
N GLY A 176 -9.06 10.37 -19.73
CA GLY A 176 -9.29 9.09 -20.38
C GLY A 176 -8.48 8.96 -21.67
N LEU A 177 -7.95 7.76 -21.96
CA LEU A 177 -7.34 7.44 -23.25
C LEU A 177 -8.18 6.38 -23.97
N ILE A 178 -8.64 6.70 -25.18
CA ILE A 178 -9.32 5.76 -26.08
C ILE A 178 -8.40 5.48 -27.25
N VAL A 179 -7.98 4.22 -27.43
CA VAL A 179 -7.27 3.76 -28.64
C VAL A 179 -8.26 3.03 -29.54
N ASN A 180 -8.46 3.53 -30.76
CA ASN A 180 -9.51 3.13 -31.71
C ASN A 180 -10.93 3.26 -31.11
N LYS A 181 -11.68 4.27 -31.59
CA LYS A 181 -13.05 4.53 -31.11
C LYS A 181 -13.94 3.30 -31.30
N THR A 182 -14.60 2.90 -30.23
CA THR A 182 -15.78 2.01 -30.26
C THR A 182 -16.89 2.69 -29.47
N LYS A 183 -18.15 2.31 -29.73
CA LYS A 183 -19.30 2.89 -29.02
C LYS A 183 -19.19 2.65 -27.50
N ALA A 184 -19.00 1.41 -27.07
CA ALA A 184 -18.77 1.06 -25.67
C ALA A 184 -17.67 1.90 -24.97
N ARG A 185 -16.49 2.12 -25.60
CA ARG A 185 -15.42 2.93 -24.99
C ARG A 185 -15.81 4.40 -24.86
N THR A 186 -16.47 4.93 -25.89
CA THR A 186 -16.91 6.33 -25.94
C THR A 186 -18.00 6.58 -24.91
N ASP A 187 -18.98 5.69 -24.82
CA ASP A 187 -20.11 5.83 -23.89
C ASP A 187 -19.66 5.63 -22.43
N THR A 188 -18.73 4.70 -22.17
CA THR A 188 -18.09 4.56 -20.83
C THR A 188 -17.41 5.86 -20.38
N ALA A 189 -16.73 6.55 -21.30
CA ALA A 189 -16.10 7.84 -20.98
C ALA A 189 -17.12 8.96 -20.75
N LYS A 190 -18.21 8.98 -21.52
CA LYS A 190 -19.29 9.96 -21.36
C LYS A 190 -20.00 9.81 -20.02
N VAL A 191 -20.36 8.58 -19.64
CA VAL A 191 -21.06 8.31 -18.37
C VAL A 191 -20.19 8.70 -17.16
N SER A 192 -18.88 8.47 -17.23
CA SER A 192 -17.95 8.91 -16.16
C SER A 192 -17.66 10.42 -16.14
N GLY A 193 -18.12 11.18 -17.15
CA GLY A 193 -17.95 12.63 -17.21
C GLY A 193 -16.51 13.12 -17.44
N ILE A 194 -15.59 12.23 -17.83
CA ILE A 194 -14.17 12.57 -17.98
C ILE A 194 -13.84 13.10 -19.38
N LYS A 195 -12.84 13.98 -19.45
CA LYS A 195 -12.23 14.37 -20.73
C LYS A 195 -11.44 13.19 -21.30
N THR A 196 -11.40 13.09 -22.63
CA THR A 196 -10.66 12.02 -23.31
C THR A 196 -9.71 12.53 -24.39
N VAL A 197 -8.61 11.82 -24.55
CA VAL A 197 -7.76 11.88 -25.75
C VAL A 197 -8.00 10.62 -26.55
N VAL A 198 -8.08 10.77 -27.88
CA VAL A 198 -8.36 9.65 -28.77
C VAL A 198 -7.18 9.42 -29.71
N VAL A 199 -6.80 8.16 -29.83
CA VAL A 199 -5.72 7.70 -30.70
C VAL A 199 -6.29 6.76 -31.74
N LYS A 200 -6.11 7.07 -33.02
CA LYS A 200 -6.40 6.16 -34.13
C LYS A 200 -5.13 5.41 -34.49
N ARG A 201 -5.21 4.08 -34.50
CA ARG A 201 -4.13 3.17 -34.90
C ARG A 201 -4.54 2.47 -36.19
N ILE A 202 -3.79 2.74 -37.26
CA ILE A 202 -4.09 2.32 -38.62
C ILE A 202 -3.00 1.34 -39.07
N LEU A 203 -3.39 0.06 -39.18
CA LEU A 203 -2.55 -1.00 -39.71
C LEU A 203 -2.47 -0.93 -41.24
N ASP A 204 -1.34 -1.40 -41.78
CA ASP A 204 -1.18 -1.55 -43.22
C ASP A 204 -2.07 -2.69 -43.73
N LYS A 205 -2.90 -2.40 -44.74
CA LYS A 205 -3.85 -3.38 -45.29
C LYS A 205 -3.16 -4.50 -46.08
N SER A 206 -1.94 -4.29 -46.57
CA SER A 206 -1.17 -5.30 -47.31
C SER A 206 -0.91 -6.56 -46.46
N MET A 207 -0.72 -6.41 -45.15
CA MET A 207 -0.59 -7.53 -44.21
C MET A 207 -1.83 -8.44 -44.23
N ILE A 208 -3.04 -7.86 -44.32
CA ILE A 208 -4.29 -8.63 -44.39
C ILE A 208 -4.34 -9.45 -45.68
N ALA A 209 -3.83 -8.90 -46.79
CA ALA A 209 -3.74 -9.62 -48.06
C ALA A 209 -2.74 -10.79 -47.99
N LEU A 210 -1.62 -10.64 -47.26
CA LEU A 210 -0.66 -11.72 -47.04
C LEU A 210 -1.23 -12.86 -46.19
N ASN A 211 -2.01 -12.54 -45.15
CA ASN A 211 -2.67 -13.56 -44.32
C ASN A 211 -3.66 -14.41 -45.13
N LYS A 212 -4.32 -13.83 -46.14
CA LYS A 212 -5.18 -14.57 -47.09
C LYS A 212 -4.39 -15.49 -48.04
N ARG A 213 -3.07 -15.27 -48.17
CA ARG A 213 -2.14 -16.08 -48.96
C ARG A 213 -1.32 -17.03 -48.09
N GLU A 214 -1.90 -17.51 -46.99
CA GLU A 214 -1.33 -18.53 -46.09
C GLU A 214 -0.03 -18.11 -45.35
N TYR A 215 0.28 -16.81 -45.28
CA TYR A 215 1.30 -16.32 -44.36
C TYR A 215 0.81 -16.41 -42.91
N LEU A 216 1.76 -16.45 -41.96
CA LEU A 216 1.48 -16.61 -40.54
C LEU A 216 0.67 -15.44 -39.98
N ASN A 217 -0.21 -15.74 -39.03
CA ASN A 217 -0.97 -14.74 -38.30
C ASN A 217 -1.25 -15.25 -36.88
N GLY A 218 -1.64 -14.34 -35.99
CA GLY A 218 -2.03 -14.70 -34.63
C GLY A 218 -1.95 -13.52 -33.67
N HIS A 219 -2.03 -13.85 -32.39
CA HIS A 219 -2.01 -12.91 -31.28
C HIS A 219 -0.76 -12.02 -31.27
N ILE A 220 -0.94 -10.79 -30.77
CA ILE A 220 0.15 -9.88 -30.40
C ILE A 220 -0.12 -9.29 -29.02
N PRO A 221 0.90 -8.87 -28.25
CA PRO A 221 0.72 -8.28 -26.92
C PRO A 221 0.19 -6.83 -27.01
N PHE A 222 -1.08 -6.68 -27.37
CA PHE A 222 -1.72 -5.37 -27.60
C PHE A 222 -1.71 -4.47 -26.36
N THR A 223 -1.82 -5.01 -25.15
CA THR A 223 -1.75 -4.18 -23.93
C THR A 223 -0.39 -3.49 -23.83
N THR A 224 0.71 -4.13 -24.25
CA THR A 224 2.03 -3.50 -24.26
C THR A 224 2.10 -2.34 -25.27
N VAL A 225 1.45 -2.49 -26.43
CA VAL A 225 1.27 -1.38 -27.40
C VAL A 225 0.54 -0.22 -26.72
N LEU A 226 -0.56 -0.52 -26.02
CA LEU A 226 -1.32 0.47 -25.27
C LEU A 226 -0.48 1.12 -24.16
N SER A 227 0.42 0.40 -23.49
CA SER A 227 1.32 0.93 -22.46
C SER A 227 2.28 1.99 -23.02
N PHE A 228 2.93 1.72 -24.16
CA PHE A 228 3.81 2.70 -24.81
C PHE A 228 3.05 3.93 -25.33
N ILE A 229 1.87 3.72 -25.94
CA ILE A 229 1.01 4.85 -26.34
C ILE A 229 0.58 5.66 -25.10
N SER A 230 0.21 4.99 -24.01
CA SER A 230 -0.19 5.65 -22.76
C SER A 230 0.93 6.49 -22.17
N LEU A 231 2.18 6.02 -22.20
CA LEU A 231 3.34 6.81 -21.78
C LEU A 231 3.49 8.10 -22.61
N LEU A 232 3.36 8.00 -23.93
CA LEU A 232 3.40 9.17 -24.80
C LEU A 232 2.27 10.17 -24.47
N ILE A 233 1.03 9.68 -24.33
CA ILE A 233 -0.11 10.54 -24.00
C ILE A 233 0.03 11.17 -22.62
N ALA A 234 0.50 10.41 -21.63
CA ALA A 234 0.75 10.90 -20.29
C ALA A 234 1.82 12.00 -20.31
N TYR A 235 2.91 11.80 -21.05
CA TYR A 235 3.95 12.81 -21.23
C TYR A 235 3.41 14.11 -21.85
N LEU A 236 2.71 14.01 -22.98
CA LEU A 236 2.14 15.15 -23.69
C LEU A 236 1.14 15.94 -22.83
N ASN A 237 0.44 15.26 -21.90
CA ASN A 237 -0.59 15.84 -21.03
C ASN A 237 -0.16 16.05 -19.57
N ASN A 238 1.14 15.94 -19.27
CA ASN A 238 1.71 16.10 -17.92
C ASN A 238 1.01 15.22 -16.85
N LYS A 239 0.78 13.95 -17.17
CA LYS A 239 0.17 12.98 -16.24
C LYS A 239 1.27 12.18 -15.55
N LYS A 240 1.28 12.22 -14.21
CA LYS A 240 2.27 11.48 -13.41
C LYS A 240 1.91 10.00 -13.29
N TYR A 241 0.63 9.68 -13.31
CA TYR A 241 0.13 8.32 -13.09
C TYR A 241 -0.58 7.79 -14.33
N ILE A 242 -0.33 6.51 -14.65
CA ILE A 242 -1.11 5.76 -15.65
C ILE A 242 -1.72 4.56 -14.94
N ALA A 243 -3.04 4.55 -14.82
CA ALA A 243 -3.79 3.53 -14.09
C ALA A 243 -4.53 2.61 -15.08
N PHE A 244 -3.98 1.42 -15.33
CA PHE A 244 -4.62 0.39 -16.14
C PHE A 244 -5.65 -0.40 -15.35
N SER A 245 -6.69 -0.89 -16.02
CA SER A 245 -7.75 -1.73 -15.42
C SER A 245 -7.44 -3.22 -15.44
N ASN A 246 -6.16 -3.64 -15.39
CA ASN A 246 -5.83 -5.06 -15.36
C ASN A 246 -5.93 -5.62 -13.93
N GLU A 247 -6.34 -6.87 -13.82
CA GLU A 247 -6.73 -7.53 -12.57
C GLU A 247 -5.85 -8.78 -12.27
N GLN A 248 -6.10 -9.49 -11.18
CA GLN A 248 -5.28 -10.62 -10.73
C GLN A 248 -5.28 -11.84 -11.68
N SER A 249 -6.43 -12.23 -12.21
CA SER A 249 -6.72 -13.36 -13.11
C SER A 249 -5.97 -13.29 -14.43
N SER A 250 -5.54 -12.09 -14.84
CA SER A 250 -4.65 -11.87 -15.99
C SER A 250 -3.27 -12.54 -15.81
N ASN A 251 -2.91 -12.96 -14.59
CA ASN A 251 -1.69 -13.74 -14.34
C ASN A 251 -1.84 -15.24 -14.63
N GLU A 252 -3.06 -15.75 -14.78
CA GLU A 252 -3.30 -17.18 -15.01
C GLU A 252 -2.91 -17.57 -16.44
N GLY A 253 -2.09 -18.61 -16.57
CA GLY A 253 -1.73 -19.20 -17.86
C GLY A 253 -2.86 -20.00 -18.49
N ASN A 254 -2.71 -20.32 -19.77
CA ASN A 254 -3.64 -21.14 -20.53
C ASN A 254 -3.16 -22.59 -20.67
N VAL A 255 -1.90 -22.77 -21.06
CA VAL A 255 -1.32 -24.07 -21.40
C VAL A 255 0.21 -24.04 -21.25
N VAL A 256 0.85 -25.19 -21.04
CA VAL A 256 2.31 -25.32 -21.15
C VAL A 256 2.67 -25.78 -22.56
N TYR A 257 3.52 -25.01 -23.25
CA TYR A 257 4.00 -25.35 -24.59
C TYR A 257 5.53 -25.22 -24.63
N LYS A 258 6.20 -26.29 -25.06
CA LYS A 258 7.67 -26.33 -25.19
C LYS A 258 8.41 -25.90 -23.90
N GLY A 259 7.89 -26.31 -22.75
CA GLY A 259 8.46 -26.01 -21.43
C GLY A 259 8.15 -24.61 -20.88
N LEU A 260 7.38 -23.79 -21.61
CA LEU A 260 6.96 -22.45 -21.17
C LEU A 260 5.45 -22.42 -20.90
N GLY A 261 5.04 -21.83 -19.78
CA GLY A 261 3.64 -21.51 -19.52
C GLY A 261 3.16 -20.37 -20.44
N ILE A 262 2.28 -20.67 -21.39
CA ILE A 262 1.69 -19.70 -22.31
C ILE A 262 0.52 -19.00 -21.63
N ASN A 263 0.57 -17.67 -21.55
CA ASN A 263 -0.50 -16.83 -21.03
C ASN A 263 -0.97 -15.87 -22.15
N HIS A 264 -2.21 -16.02 -22.62
CA HIS A 264 -2.87 -15.11 -23.57
C HIS A 264 -2.82 -13.64 -23.12
N GLN A 265 -2.91 -13.44 -21.82
CA GLN A 265 -2.92 -12.16 -21.14
C GLN A 265 -1.56 -11.79 -20.54
N TYR A 266 -0.44 -12.38 -21.02
CA TYR A 266 0.90 -12.03 -20.52
C TYR A 266 1.14 -10.51 -20.55
N SER A 267 0.63 -9.83 -21.58
CA SER A 267 0.72 -8.37 -21.71
C SER A 267 -0.01 -7.57 -20.62
N LYS A 268 -0.81 -8.24 -19.79
CA LYS A 268 -1.54 -7.73 -18.62
C LYS A 268 -1.06 -8.39 -17.33
N SER A 269 0.02 -9.16 -17.33
CA SER A 269 0.54 -9.83 -16.13
C SER A 269 1.27 -8.86 -15.19
N PHE A 270 1.39 -9.23 -13.92
CA PHE A 270 2.17 -8.51 -12.92
C PHE A 270 3.68 -8.56 -13.25
N GLU A 271 4.14 -9.67 -13.85
CA GLU A 271 5.52 -9.79 -14.32
C GLU A 271 5.84 -8.71 -15.36
N LEU A 272 5.03 -8.60 -16.42
CA LEU A 272 5.27 -7.57 -17.43
C LEU A 272 5.11 -6.16 -16.86
N GLU A 273 4.17 -5.94 -15.94
CA GLU A 273 4.02 -4.65 -15.27
C GLU A 273 5.32 -4.23 -14.56
N ASN A 274 5.99 -5.15 -13.85
CA ASN A 274 7.29 -4.87 -13.23
C ASN A 274 8.37 -4.62 -14.27
N ASP A 275 8.50 -5.50 -15.26
CA ASP A 275 9.49 -5.36 -16.34
C ASP A 275 9.34 -4.03 -17.09
N PHE A 276 8.10 -3.62 -17.38
CA PHE A 276 7.80 -2.38 -18.10
C PHE A 276 8.07 -1.15 -17.22
N ARG A 277 7.73 -1.19 -15.93
CA ARG A 277 8.08 -0.11 -14.98
C ARG A 277 9.59 0.08 -14.91
N GLU A 278 10.36 -1.00 -14.77
CA GLU A 278 11.81 -0.94 -14.73
C GLU A 278 12.38 -0.35 -16.03
N TYR A 279 11.91 -0.84 -17.18
CA TYR A 279 12.30 -0.31 -18.49
C TYR A 279 11.97 1.19 -18.62
N ASN A 280 10.76 1.59 -18.21
CA ASN A 280 10.32 2.97 -18.24
C ASN A 280 11.18 3.87 -17.35
N PHE A 281 11.39 3.51 -16.08
CA PHE A 281 12.21 4.31 -15.17
C PHE A 281 13.67 4.43 -15.63
N LYS A 282 14.19 3.40 -16.28
CA LYS A 282 15.58 3.37 -16.75
C LYS A 282 15.80 4.15 -18.05
N TYR A 283 14.87 4.09 -19.01
CA TYR A 283 15.10 4.62 -20.37
C TYR A 283 14.10 5.68 -20.86
N LEU A 284 12.93 5.82 -20.22
CA LEU A 284 11.83 6.62 -20.79
C LEU A 284 11.36 7.73 -19.85
N SER A 285 10.87 7.43 -18.65
CA SER A 285 10.27 8.44 -17.78
C SER A 285 10.13 8.00 -16.32
N ASN A 286 9.85 8.97 -15.44
CA ASN A 286 9.41 8.72 -14.07
C ASN A 286 7.88 8.61 -13.93
N ILE A 287 7.13 8.56 -15.05
CA ILE A 287 5.68 8.37 -15.04
C ILE A 287 5.37 7.00 -14.44
N ASN A 288 4.52 6.97 -13.44
CA ASN A 288 4.25 5.75 -12.67
C ASN A 288 3.10 4.96 -13.34
N TYR A 289 3.48 3.88 -14.03
CA TYR A 289 2.59 2.92 -14.67
C TYR A 289 2.22 1.80 -13.70
N PHE A 290 0.93 1.54 -13.49
CA PHE A 290 0.46 0.43 -12.66
C PHE A 290 -0.91 -0.07 -13.11
N SER A 291 -1.24 -1.31 -12.74
CA SER A 291 -2.60 -1.84 -12.90
C SER A 291 -3.39 -1.61 -11.61
N PHE A 292 -4.38 -0.72 -11.66
CA PHE A 292 -5.19 -0.31 -10.52
C PHE A 292 -5.90 -1.50 -9.85
N LEU A 293 -6.48 -2.40 -10.65
CA LEU A 293 -7.25 -3.54 -10.15
C LEU A 293 -6.39 -4.79 -9.88
N ARG A 294 -5.06 -4.72 -10.00
CA ARG A 294 -4.16 -5.86 -9.79
C ARG A 294 -4.40 -6.65 -8.50
N PRO A 295 -4.64 -6.02 -7.33
CA PRO A 295 -4.75 -6.75 -6.08
C PRO A 295 -6.00 -7.63 -5.99
N ILE A 296 -6.96 -7.51 -6.92
CA ILE A 296 -8.27 -8.12 -6.79
C ILE A 296 -8.62 -8.98 -8.01
N TYR A 297 -9.52 -9.94 -7.78
CA TYR A 297 -10.06 -10.88 -8.75
C TYR A 297 -11.22 -10.27 -9.57
N ASP A 298 -11.48 -10.82 -10.76
CA ASP A 298 -12.63 -10.50 -11.62
C ASP A 298 -13.98 -10.58 -10.86
N ILE A 299 -14.16 -11.56 -9.96
CA ILE A 299 -15.39 -11.68 -9.15
C ILE A 299 -15.59 -10.51 -8.18
N GLN A 300 -14.50 -10.02 -7.57
CA GLN A 300 -14.53 -8.83 -6.71
C GLN A 300 -14.85 -7.58 -7.54
N ILE A 301 -14.31 -7.49 -8.76
CA ILE A 301 -14.63 -6.41 -9.70
C ILE A 301 -16.10 -6.48 -10.13
N ALA A 302 -16.64 -7.68 -10.37
CA ALA A 302 -18.05 -7.88 -10.70
C ALA A 302 -18.97 -7.40 -9.57
N LYS A 303 -18.63 -7.68 -8.31
CA LYS A 303 -19.32 -7.14 -7.13
C LYS A 303 -19.25 -5.61 -7.04
N MET A 304 -18.12 -5.00 -7.43
CA MET A 304 -18.04 -3.54 -7.44
C MET A 304 -18.84 -2.93 -8.59
N PHE A 305 -18.84 -3.60 -9.74
CA PHE A 305 -19.58 -3.20 -10.93
C PHE A 305 -21.10 -3.34 -10.75
N SER A 306 -21.58 -4.27 -9.93
CA SER A 306 -23.03 -4.43 -9.67
C SER A 306 -23.71 -3.19 -9.11
N ASN A 307 -22.93 -2.25 -8.56
CA ASN A 307 -23.44 -1.00 -8.00
C ASN A 307 -23.37 0.17 -9.01
N LEU A 308 -23.10 -0.12 -10.29
CA LEU A 308 -22.92 0.84 -11.38
C LEU A 308 -24.00 0.70 -12.47
N ASP A 309 -25.27 0.81 -12.09
CA ASP A 309 -26.44 0.58 -12.96
C ASP A 309 -26.38 1.33 -14.31
N ASN A 310 -25.87 2.57 -14.32
CA ASN A 310 -25.73 3.40 -15.53
C ASN A 310 -24.78 2.81 -16.59
N TYR A 311 -23.95 1.83 -16.21
CA TYR A 311 -22.99 1.19 -17.11
C TYR A 311 -23.51 -0.10 -17.76
N PHE A 312 -24.61 -0.70 -17.26
CA PHE A 312 -25.07 -2.02 -17.70
C PHE A 312 -25.43 -2.07 -19.18
N SER A 313 -26.07 -1.03 -19.70
CA SER A 313 -26.49 -0.97 -21.11
C SER A 313 -25.33 -0.67 -22.07
N ILE A 314 -24.21 -0.12 -21.58
CA ILE A 314 -23.11 0.40 -22.42
C ILE A 314 -21.87 -0.49 -22.45
N ILE A 315 -21.62 -1.31 -21.43
CA ILE A 315 -20.40 -2.13 -21.41
C ILE A 315 -20.47 -3.24 -22.46
N ARG A 316 -19.39 -3.38 -23.24
CA ARG A 316 -19.23 -4.47 -24.22
C ARG A 316 -17.78 -4.92 -24.22
N SER A 317 -17.53 -6.14 -23.76
CA SER A 317 -16.19 -6.76 -23.79
C SER A 317 -16.14 -8.00 -24.70
N CYS A 318 -17.23 -8.31 -25.40
CA CYS A 318 -17.32 -9.41 -26.36
C CYS A 318 -16.53 -9.10 -27.65
N ASN A 319 -15.44 -9.82 -27.90
CA ASN A 319 -14.63 -9.64 -29.11
C ASN A 319 -15.42 -9.88 -30.41
N VAL A 320 -16.34 -10.85 -30.41
CA VAL A 320 -17.16 -11.21 -31.58
C VAL A 320 -18.20 -10.13 -31.89
N GLY A 321 -18.93 -9.68 -30.88
CA GLY A 321 -20.03 -8.72 -31.03
C GLY A 321 -19.59 -7.25 -31.03
N GLN A 322 -18.33 -6.93 -30.71
CA GLN A 322 -17.84 -5.55 -30.58
C GLN A 322 -18.04 -4.70 -31.84
N LYS A 323 -17.94 -5.30 -33.03
CA LYS A 323 -18.15 -4.58 -34.30
C LYS A 323 -19.59 -4.08 -34.48
N ASN A 324 -20.54 -4.81 -33.91
CA ASN A 324 -21.98 -4.52 -33.99
C ASN A 324 -22.53 -3.98 -32.66
N ASP A 325 -21.65 -3.62 -31.73
CA ASP A 325 -21.98 -3.11 -30.39
C ASP A 325 -22.92 -4.03 -29.56
N SER A 326 -22.80 -5.35 -29.76
CA SER A 326 -23.68 -6.35 -29.14
C SER A 326 -22.91 -7.40 -28.33
N TRP A 327 -23.64 -8.07 -27.43
CA TRP A 327 -23.18 -9.34 -26.84
C TRP A 327 -23.59 -10.47 -27.80
N CYS A 328 -22.64 -11.27 -28.29
CA CYS A 328 -23.01 -12.37 -29.18
C CYS A 328 -23.75 -13.51 -28.47
N GLY A 329 -23.62 -13.58 -27.13
CA GLY A 329 -24.27 -14.60 -26.29
C GLY A 329 -23.80 -16.03 -26.56
N LYS A 330 -22.70 -16.22 -27.30
CA LYS A 330 -22.24 -17.52 -27.82
C LYS A 330 -20.75 -17.80 -27.61
N CYS A 331 -19.99 -16.86 -27.03
CA CYS A 331 -18.54 -17.00 -26.86
C CYS A 331 -18.11 -17.13 -25.39
N PRO A 332 -16.89 -17.65 -25.11
CA PRO A 332 -16.38 -17.81 -23.75
C PRO A 332 -16.40 -16.51 -22.93
N LYS A 333 -16.11 -15.37 -23.57
CA LYS A 333 -16.12 -14.05 -22.90
C LYS A 333 -17.52 -13.61 -22.45
N CYS A 334 -18.56 -13.91 -23.23
CA CYS A 334 -19.95 -13.63 -22.83
C CYS A 334 -20.33 -14.48 -21.63
N LEU A 335 -20.12 -15.80 -21.72
CA LEU A 335 -20.49 -16.75 -20.67
C LEU A 335 -19.72 -16.47 -19.37
N SER A 336 -18.41 -16.26 -19.44
CA SER A 336 -17.60 -15.91 -18.26
C SER A 336 -18.07 -14.62 -17.60
N THR A 337 -18.37 -13.57 -18.38
CA THR A 337 -18.87 -12.30 -17.82
C THR A 337 -20.26 -12.47 -17.21
N PHE A 338 -21.14 -13.27 -17.83
CA PHE A 338 -22.46 -13.60 -17.28
C PHE A 338 -22.32 -14.30 -15.93
N ILE A 339 -21.51 -15.36 -15.86
CA ILE A 339 -21.25 -16.13 -14.63
C ILE A 339 -20.75 -15.23 -13.50
N LEU A 340 -19.77 -14.37 -13.76
CA LEU A 340 -19.19 -13.49 -12.73
C LEU A 340 -20.20 -12.46 -12.17
N LEU A 341 -21.13 -11.99 -13.00
CA LEU A 341 -22.14 -10.99 -12.60
C LEU A 341 -23.39 -11.62 -11.98
N TYR A 342 -23.68 -12.88 -12.32
CA TYR A 342 -24.91 -13.57 -11.93
C TYR A 342 -25.18 -13.55 -10.41
N PRO A 343 -24.21 -13.78 -9.51
CA PRO A 343 -24.44 -13.76 -8.07
C PRO A 343 -24.89 -12.40 -7.52
N PHE A 344 -24.57 -11.31 -8.21
CA PHE A 344 -24.77 -9.95 -7.70
C PHE A 344 -25.97 -9.24 -8.33
N ILE A 345 -26.30 -9.58 -9.57
CA ILE A 345 -27.32 -8.84 -10.36
C ILE A 345 -28.21 -9.76 -11.22
N MET A 346 -28.43 -11.01 -10.80
CA MET A 346 -29.23 -12.06 -11.47
C MET A 346 -30.25 -11.59 -12.52
N GLU A 347 -31.36 -10.96 -12.14
CA GLU A 347 -32.39 -10.52 -13.10
C GLU A 347 -31.87 -9.48 -14.09
N LYS A 348 -31.01 -8.56 -13.64
CA LYS A 348 -30.42 -7.53 -14.49
C LYS A 348 -29.41 -8.14 -15.48
N VAL A 349 -28.62 -9.15 -15.10
CA VAL A 349 -27.68 -9.80 -16.02
C VAL A 349 -28.40 -10.54 -17.14
N ILE A 350 -29.52 -11.20 -16.85
CA ILE A 350 -30.37 -11.82 -17.88
C ILE A 350 -30.85 -10.75 -18.88
N LYS A 351 -31.29 -9.58 -18.40
CA LYS A 351 -31.68 -8.46 -19.26
C LYS A 351 -30.51 -7.91 -20.11
N ILE A 352 -29.29 -7.84 -19.56
CA ILE A 352 -28.10 -7.38 -20.29
C ILE A 352 -27.79 -8.29 -21.49
N PHE A 353 -27.93 -9.60 -21.32
CA PHE A 353 -27.62 -10.60 -22.36
C PHE A 353 -28.84 -11.01 -23.22
N GLY A 354 -30.05 -10.64 -22.79
CA GLY A 354 -31.32 -10.96 -23.46
C GLY A 354 -31.82 -12.39 -23.23
N LYS A 355 -31.04 -13.24 -22.57
CA LYS A 355 -31.40 -14.62 -22.20
C LYS A 355 -30.52 -15.13 -21.05
N ASN A 356 -30.93 -16.21 -20.39
CA ASN A 356 -30.08 -16.93 -19.46
C ASN A 356 -29.04 -17.75 -20.24
N LEU A 357 -27.75 -17.44 -20.09
CA LEU A 357 -26.68 -18.16 -20.80
C LEU A 357 -26.38 -19.54 -20.17
N LEU A 358 -26.75 -19.77 -18.92
CA LEU A 358 -26.53 -21.05 -18.25
C LEU A 358 -27.51 -22.14 -18.70
N GLU A 359 -28.64 -21.75 -19.30
CA GLU A 359 -29.66 -22.65 -19.85
C GLU A 359 -29.42 -22.99 -21.33
N ASP A 360 -28.43 -22.37 -21.99
CA ASP A 360 -28.12 -22.64 -23.40
C ASP A 360 -27.26 -23.90 -23.54
N GLU A 361 -27.88 -24.99 -23.95
CA GLU A 361 -27.24 -26.29 -24.21
C GLU A 361 -26.01 -26.19 -25.13
N ASN A 362 -25.99 -25.25 -26.08
CA ASN A 362 -24.86 -25.07 -27.00
C ASN A 362 -23.61 -24.49 -26.32
N LEU A 363 -23.78 -23.90 -25.13
CA LEU A 363 -22.69 -23.34 -24.35
C LEU A 363 -22.05 -24.35 -23.39
N LYS A 364 -22.62 -25.55 -23.21
CA LYS A 364 -22.09 -26.58 -22.30
C LYS A 364 -20.61 -26.92 -22.55
N PRO A 365 -20.13 -27.13 -23.78
CA PRO A 365 -18.70 -27.39 -24.01
C PRO A 365 -17.80 -26.23 -23.57
N ILE A 366 -18.27 -24.99 -23.79
CA ILE A 366 -17.55 -23.79 -23.36
C ILE A 366 -17.57 -23.68 -21.83
N LEU A 367 -18.72 -23.94 -21.20
CA LEU A 367 -18.85 -23.94 -19.74
C LEU A 367 -17.85 -24.91 -19.12
N ASN A 368 -17.78 -26.15 -19.62
CA ASN A 368 -16.83 -27.15 -19.15
C ASN A 368 -15.38 -26.65 -19.29
N SER A 369 -15.00 -26.06 -20.42
CA SER A 369 -13.65 -25.50 -20.61
C SER A 369 -13.31 -24.36 -19.63
N LEU A 370 -14.33 -23.71 -19.06
CA LEU A 370 -14.18 -22.61 -18.10
C LEU A 370 -14.14 -23.07 -16.64
N ILE A 371 -14.66 -24.26 -16.29
CA ILE A 371 -14.82 -24.70 -14.90
C ILE A 371 -14.13 -26.03 -14.57
N GLU A 372 -13.87 -26.89 -15.56
CA GLU A 372 -13.25 -28.19 -15.36
C GLU A 372 -11.73 -28.06 -15.26
N LYS A 373 -11.09 -28.76 -14.31
CA LYS A 373 -9.67 -28.57 -13.99
C LYS A 373 -8.73 -28.96 -15.14
N ASP A 374 -9.03 -30.05 -15.84
CA ASP A 374 -8.14 -30.65 -16.86
C ASP A 374 -8.31 -30.07 -18.27
N GLU A 375 -9.34 -29.26 -18.49
CA GLU A 375 -9.59 -28.64 -19.79
C GLU A 375 -8.66 -27.45 -20.09
N VAL A 376 -8.37 -27.20 -21.37
CA VAL A 376 -7.57 -26.02 -21.75
C VAL A 376 -8.44 -24.77 -21.61
N LYS A 377 -7.97 -23.81 -20.80
CA LYS A 377 -8.64 -22.51 -20.67
C LYS A 377 -8.65 -21.79 -22.03
N PRO A 378 -9.81 -21.33 -22.52
CA PRO A 378 -9.90 -20.62 -23.80
C PRO A 378 -8.90 -19.46 -23.90
N PHE A 379 -8.32 -19.24 -25.08
CA PHE A 379 -7.45 -18.09 -25.38
C PHE A 379 -8.26 -16.79 -25.52
N GLU A 380 -9.00 -16.46 -24.47
CA GLU A 380 -9.85 -15.29 -24.33
C GLU A 380 -9.60 -14.66 -22.95
N CYS A 381 -9.94 -13.38 -22.81
CA CYS A 381 -9.79 -12.69 -21.53
C CYS A 381 -10.91 -13.09 -20.55
N VAL A 382 -10.92 -14.31 -20.04
CA VAL A 382 -11.96 -14.83 -19.11
C VAL A 382 -11.43 -14.94 -17.67
N GLY A 383 -12.33 -14.93 -16.70
CA GLY A 383 -12.01 -15.16 -15.29
C GLY A 383 -11.29 -16.49 -15.08
N THR A 384 -10.65 -16.67 -13.93
CA THR A 384 -10.02 -17.94 -13.58
C THR A 384 -11.06 -19.03 -13.34
N LYS A 385 -10.65 -20.30 -13.51
CA LYS A 385 -11.57 -21.43 -13.27
C LYS A 385 -12.15 -21.38 -11.85
N HIS A 386 -11.30 -21.08 -10.87
CA HIS A 386 -11.72 -20.98 -9.48
C HIS A 386 -12.76 -19.88 -9.26
N GLU A 387 -12.59 -18.68 -9.84
CA GLU A 387 -13.59 -17.60 -9.73
C GLU A 387 -14.94 -17.98 -10.33
N LEU A 388 -14.92 -18.64 -11.48
CA LEU A 388 -16.14 -19.05 -12.16
C LEU A 388 -16.86 -20.15 -11.37
N ARG A 389 -16.11 -21.07 -10.76
CA ARG A 389 -16.67 -22.10 -9.87
C ARG A 389 -17.27 -21.49 -8.60
N VAL A 390 -16.59 -20.54 -7.96
CA VAL A 390 -17.15 -19.80 -6.81
C VAL A 390 -18.42 -19.04 -7.21
N SER A 391 -18.41 -18.38 -8.38
CA SER A 391 -19.59 -17.66 -8.88
C SER A 391 -20.79 -18.58 -9.15
N LEU A 392 -20.56 -19.86 -9.44
CA LEU A 392 -21.59 -20.88 -9.64
C LEU A 392 -21.97 -21.62 -8.34
N GLY A 393 -21.34 -21.30 -7.20
CA GLY A 393 -21.55 -22.02 -5.94
C GLY A 393 -20.96 -23.43 -5.90
N LEU A 394 -20.00 -23.73 -6.80
CA LEU A 394 -19.34 -25.04 -6.88
C LEU A 394 -18.14 -25.17 -5.94
N ASP A 395 -17.54 -24.06 -5.53
CA ASP A 395 -16.40 -23.97 -4.60
C ASP A 395 -16.68 -22.91 -3.51
N GLU A 396 -16.03 -23.01 -2.34
CA GLU A 396 -16.13 -22.01 -1.28
C GLU A 396 -15.47 -20.67 -1.66
N ASP A 397 -16.01 -19.56 -1.15
CA ASP A 397 -15.59 -18.19 -1.49
C ASP A 397 -14.54 -17.58 -0.54
N LYS A 398 -14.23 -18.26 0.58
CA LYS A 398 -13.59 -17.66 1.77
C LYS A 398 -12.28 -16.94 1.46
N GLU A 399 -11.49 -17.45 0.52
CA GLU A 399 -10.21 -16.83 0.14
C GLU A 399 -10.35 -15.79 -0.97
N ILE A 400 -11.28 -15.95 -1.91
CA ILE A 400 -11.32 -15.15 -3.13
C ILE A 400 -11.99 -13.79 -2.91
N MET A 401 -13.04 -13.74 -2.09
CA MET A 401 -13.77 -12.50 -1.82
C MET A 401 -12.99 -11.56 -0.91
N SER A 402 -12.10 -12.10 -0.09
CA SER A 402 -11.21 -11.36 0.82
C SER A 402 -9.79 -11.17 0.27
N TYR A 403 -9.51 -11.70 -0.93
CA TYR A 403 -8.20 -11.68 -1.56
C TYR A 403 -7.67 -10.26 -1.74
N TRP A 404 -6.39 -10.08 -1.45
CA TRP A 404 -5.65 -8.85 -1.68
C TRP A 404 -4.21 -9.18 -2.10
N GLY A 405 -3.97 -9.16 -3.41
CA GLY A 405 -2.72 -9.59 -4.03
C GLY A 405 -1.60 -8.56 -4.04
N LYS A 406 -0.44 -9.01 -4.53
CA LYS A 406 0.72 -8.16 -4.79
C LYS A 406 0.37 -7.08 -5.81
N ASN A 407 0.89 -5.88 -5.62
CA ASN A 407 0.62 -4.76 -6.51
C ASN A 407 1.69 -3.68 -6.37
N ASN A 408 1.74 -2.78 -7.35
CA ASN A 408 2.60 -1.60 -7.37
C ASN A 408 1.81 -0.30 -7.15
N LEU A 409 0.65 -0.37 -6.47
CA LEU A 409 -0.23 0.78 -6.32
C LEU A 409 0.44 1.86 -5.47
N PRO A 410 0.46 3.14 -5.92
CA PRO A 410 0.73 4.25 -5.02
C PRO A 410 -0.30 4.26 -3.89
N SER A 411 0.11 4.72 -2.71
CA SER A 411 -0.67 4.60 -1.47
C SER A 411 -2.10 5.16 -1.59
N SER A 412 -2.29 6.29 -2.26
CA SER A 412 -3.62 6.87 -2.46
C SER A 412 -4.56 5.99 -3.28
N PHE A 413 -4.04 5.33 -4.33
CA PHE A 413 -4.81 4.38 -5.15
C PHE A 413 -5.03 3.06 -4.41
N LYS A 414 -4.02 2.60 -3.66
CA LYS A 414 -4.10 1.40 -2.83
C LYS A 414 -5.24 1.52 -1.81
N ASN A 415 -5.29 2.64 -1.09
CA ASN A 415 -6.34 2.92 -0.11
C ASN A 415 -7.70 3.11 -0.77
N LEU A 416 -7.76 3.88 -1.86
CA LEU A 416 -9.01 4.06 -2.62
C LEU A 416 -9.66 2.72 -2.96
N LEU A 417 -8.87 1.80 -3.54
CA LEU A 417 -9.38 0.48 -3.92
C LEU A 417 -9.73 -0.37 -2.69
N TYR A 418 -8.83 -0.42 -1.70
CA TYR A 418 -9.03 -1.25 -0.51
C TYR A 418 -10.30 -0.85 0.25
N PHE A 419 -10.52 0.45 0.47
CA PHE A 419 -11.67 0.93 1.22
C PHE A 419 -12.99 0.72 0.45
N ASN A 420 -12.99 0.96 -0.86
CA ASN A 420 -14.17 0.69 -1.69
C ASN A 420 -14.51 -0.81 -1.76
N LEU A 421 -13.51 -1.68 -1.80
CA LEU A 421 -13.73 -3.12 -1.80
C LEU A 421 -14.30 -3.64 -0.47
N ASN A 422 -13.74 -3.17 0.65
CA ASN A 422 -13.97 -3.79 1.95
C ASN A 422 -15.08 -3.13 2.78
N PHE A 423 -15.41 -1.87 2.52
CA PHE A 423 -16.28 -1.07 3.39
C PHE A 423 -17.43 -0.35 2.70
N LYS A 424 -17.38 -0.16 1.38
CA LYS A 424 -18.48 0.51 0.67
C LYS A 424 -19.79 -0.26 0.85
N ASP A 425 -20.86 0.49 1.07
CA ASP A 425 -22.25 0.01 1.24
C ASP A 425 -22.49 -0.81 2.52
N LYS A 426 -21.49 -0.93 3.41
CA LYS A 426 -21.64 -1.62 4.70
C LYS A 426 -22.14 -0.67 5.79
N LYS A 427 -22.81 -1.19 6.81
CA LYS A 427 -23.08 -0.44 8.06
C LYS A 427 -21.83 -0.40 8.93
N ILE A 428 -21.24 0.79 9.11
CA ILE A 428 -19.96 0.97 9.80
C ILE A 428 -20.14 1.78 11.08
N LEU A 429 -19.54 1.30 12.17
CA LEU A 429 -19.41 2.01 13.44
C LEU A 429 -17.94 2.29 13.75
N ILE A 430 -17.61 3.52 14.15
CA ILE A 430 -16.38 3.85 14.86
C ILE A 430 -16.65 3.77 16.36
N LEU A 431 -15.98 2.83 17.03
CA LEU A 431 -16.11 2.55 18.45
C LEU A 431 -14.91 3.14 19.20
N GLY A 432 -15.15 4.25 19.89
CA GLY A 432 -14.16 5.13 20.53
C GLY A 432 -13.73 6.28 19.61
N TYR A 433 -13.89 7.51 20.08
CA TYR A 433 -13.72 8.74 19.28
C TYR A 433 -12.55 9.63 19.74
N GLY A 434 -11.47 8.99 20.21
CA GLY A 434 -10.17 9.63 20.46
C GLY A 434 -9.41 9.99 19.17
N ARG A 435 -8.08 10.12 19.26
CA ARG A 435 -7.21 10.48 18.11
C ARG A 435 -7.40 9.54 16.89
N GLU A 436 -7.41 8.23 17.11
CA GLU A 436 -7.62 7.24 16.05
C GLU A 436 -9.06 7.26 15.49
N GLY A 437 -10.07 7.46 16.33
CA GLY A 437 -11.48 7.54 15.88
C GLY A 437 -11.69 8.70 14.90
N LYS A 438 -11.20 9.90 15.25
CA LYS A 438 -11.26 11.10 14.39
C LYS A 438 -10.50 10.93 13.08
N SER A 439 -9.32 10.31 13.15
CA SER A 439 -8.52 10.01 11.96
C SER A 439 -9.22 9.00 11.03
N SER A 440 -9.90 7.99 11.60
CA SER A 440 -10.72 7.03 10.83
C SER A 440 -11.87 7.70 10.10
N GLU A 441 -12.63 8.56 10.78
CA GLU A 441 -13.75 9.29 10.18
C GLU A 441 -13.29 10.17 9.00
N LYS A 442 -12.17 10.90 9.16
CA LYS A 442 -11.58 11.71 8.09
C LYS A 442 -11.24 10.87 6.86
N LEU A 443 -10.68 9.68 7.07
CA LEU A 443 -10.31 8.77 5.99
C LEU A 443 -11.54 8.24 5.24
N PHE A 444 -12.61 7.88 5.98
CA PHE A 444 -13.89 7.48 5.39
C PHE A 444 -14.52 8.59 4.55
N LYS A 445 -14.62 9.81 5.09
CA LYS A 445 -15.12 10.98 4.34
C LYS A 445 -14.37 11.22 3.04
N LYS A 446 -13.07 10.88 3.00
CA LYS A 446 -12.23 11.04 1.81
C LYS A 446 -12.46 9.93 0.77
N TYR A 447 -12.40 8.66 1.16
CA TYR A 447 -12.43 7.55 0.21
C TYR A 447 -13.83 7.01 -0.08
N LEU A 448 -14.77 7.28 0.81
CA LEU A 448 -16.15 6.86 0.76
C LEU A 448 -17.07 8.03 1.18
N PRO A 449 -17.07 9.16 0.42
CA PRO A 449 -17.77 10.38 0.84
C PRO A 449 -19.29 10.23 1.02
N LYS A 450 -19.90 9.22 0.38
CA LYS A 450 -21.33 8.91 0.49
C LYS A 450 -21.64 7.88 1.57
N GLN A 451 -20.63 7.28 2.19
CA GLN A 451 -20.79 6.24 3.20
C GLN A 451 -21.20 6.88 4.53
N LYS A 452 -22.32 6.43 5.08
CA LYS A 452 -22.67 6.77 6.47
C LYS A 452 -21.79 5.96 7.41
N VAL A 453 -21.20 6.65 8.38
CA VAL A 453 -20.37 6.06 9.44
C VAL A 453 -20.91 6.60 10.76
N ASP A 454 -21.40 5.70 11.61
CA ASP A 454 -21.86 6.05 12.94
C ASP A 454 -20.67 6.03 13.93
N ILE A 455 -20.79 6.74 15.03
CA ILE A 455 -19.74 6.88 16.05
C ILE A 455 -20.38 6.65 17.41
N THR A 456 -19.70 5.92 18.28
CA THR A 456 -20.05 5.85 19.71
C THR A 456 -18.79 5.78 20.57
N ASP A 457 -18.88 6.28 21.79
CA ASP A 457 -17.79 6.36 22.74
C ASP A 457 -18.27 6.00 24.14
N GLN A 458 -17.35 5.60 25.03
CA GLN A 458 -17.70 5.28 26.42
C GLN A 458 -18.33 6.49 27.16
N THR A 459 -18.03 7.70 26.70
CA THR A 459 -18.64 8.95 27.18
C THR A 459 -20.15 9.06 26.90
N ASP A 460 -20.71 8.24 25.98
CA ASP A 460 -22.15 8.16 25.71
C ASP A 460 -22.94 7.41 26.81
N GLY A 461 -22.25 6.90 27.84
CA GLY A 461 -22.82 6.21 28.98
C GLY A 461 -22.75 4.69 28.90
N LYS A 462 -23.31 4.00 29.90
CA LYS A 462 -23.12 2.55 30.11
C LYS A 462 -23.62 1.65 28.96
N ASN A 463 -24.50 2.17 28.11
CA ASN A 463 -25.19 1.41 27.06
C ASN A 463 -24.58 1.60 25.65
N TYR A 464 -23.41 2.26 25.54
CA TYR A 464 -22.77 2.58 24.26
C TYR A 464 -22.46 1.34 23.38
N LEU A 465 -22.39 0.14 23.98
CA LEU A 465 -22.14 -1.12 23.26
C LEU A 465 -23.41 -1.86 22.81
N ASN A 466 -24.61 -1.40 23.18
CA ASN A 466 -25.85 -2.16 22.93
C ASN A 466 -26.19 -2.28 21.43
N SER A 467 -25.74 -1.34 20.61
CA SER A 467 -26.05 -1.25 19.18
C SER A 467 -25.10 -2.04 18.28
N LEU A 468 -24.07 -2.71 18.82
CA LEU A 468 -23.01 -3.34 18.00
C LEU A 468 -23.54 -4.33 16.95
N ASN A 469 -24.59 -5.08 17.27
CA ASN A 469 -25.19 -6.07 16.35
C ASN A 469 -25.93 -5.45 15.15
N SER A 470 -26.16 -4.14 15.14
CA SER A 470 -26.79 -3.45 14.01
C SER A 470 -25.82 -3.08 12.88
N TYR A 471 -24.52 -3.30 13.10
CA TYR A 471 -23.44 -2.94 12.18
C TYR A 471 -22.79 -4.19 11.58
N GLU A 472 -22.23 -4.05 10.38
CA GLU A 472 -21.48 -5.12 9.72
C GLU A 472 -19.98 -5.00 10.01
N VAL A 473 -19.49 -3.78 10.23
CA VAL A 473 -18.07 -3.50 10.51
C VAL A 473 -17.93 -2.51 11.66
N VAL A 474 -17.10 -2.85 12.64
CA VAL A 474 -16.77 -1.98 13.77
C VAL A 474 -15.28 -1.66 13.77
N PHE A 475 -14.95 -0.38 13.65
CA PHE A 475 -13.61 0.17 13.83
C PHE A 475 -13.38 0.48 15.30
N LYS A 476 -12.69 -0.43 15.99
CA LYS A 476 -12.52 -0.35 17.43
C LYS A 476 -11.21 0.33 17.82
N SER A 477 -11.30 1.25 18.77
CA SER A 477 -10.13 1.85 19.43
C SER A 477 -9.35 0.80 20.24
N PRO A 478 -8.00 0.85 20.28
CA PRO A 478 -7.18 -0.15 20.97
C PRO A 478 -7.53 -0.33 22.45
N GLY A 479 -7.84 0.76 23.16
CA GLY A 479 -8.13 0.76 24.60
C GLY A 479 -9.40 0.01 25.01
N ILE A 480 -10.28 -0.36 24.08
CA ILE A 480 -11.52 -1.09 24.37
C ILE A 480 -11.21 -2.60 24.39
N PRO A 481 -11.44 -3.34 25.49
CA PRO A 481 -11.08 -4.76 25.59
C PRO A 481 -11.83 -5.66 24.61
N ASN A 482 -11.13 -6.61 23.97
CA ASN A 482 -11.74 -7.54 23.01
C ASN A 482 -12.68 -8.57 23.65
N LYS A 483 -12.55 -8.79 24.97
CA LYS A 483 -13.25 -9.84 25.72
C LYS A 483 -14.56 -9.35 26.37
N LEU A 484 -14.99 -8.11 26.10
CA LEU A 484 -16.28 -7.61 26.58
C LEU A 484 -17.43 -8.48 26.03
N PRO A 485 -18.42 -8.89 26.86
CA PRO A 485 -19.50 -9.78 26.43
C PRO A 485 -20.25 -9.30 25.19
N GLU A 486 -20.48 -7.99 25.07
CA GLU A 486 -21.17 -7.37 23.94
C GLU A 486 -20.36 -7.49 22.64
N ILE A 487 -19.03 -7.35 22.73
CA ILE A 487 -18.11 -7.52 21.59
C ILE A 487 -18.05 -8.98 21.17
N LEU A 488 -17.93 -9.91 22.12
CA LEU A 488 -17.92 -11.34 21.83
C LEU A 488 -19.22 -11.79 21.16
N ARG A 489 -20.37 -11.34 21.68
CA ARG A 489 -21.69 -11.60 21.09
C ARG A 489 -21.81 -11.01 19.67
N ALA A 490 -21.35 -9.78 19.46
CA ALA A 490 -21.35 -9.18 18.13
C ALA A 490 -20.47 -9.95 17.13
N LYS A 491 -19.27 -10.38 17.54
CA LYS A 491 -18.40 -11.23 16.71
C LYS A 491 -19.09 -12.56 16.35
N GLN A 492 -19.76 -13.20 17.30
CA GLN A 492 -20.52 -14.44 17.06
C GLN A 492 -21.66 -14.24 16.05
N ASN A 493 -22.28 -13.06 16.04
CA ASN A 493 -23.32 -12.69 15.09
C ASN A 493 -22.77 -12.21 13.73
N GLY A 494 -21.47 -12.38 13.46
CA GLY A 494 -20.85 -12.08 12.17
C GLY A 494 -20.36 -10.64 12.01
N VAL A 495 -20.42 -9.80 13.05
CA VAL A 495 -19.88 -8.43 12.99
C VAL A 495 -18.36 -8.46 12.87
N ILE A 496 -17.82 -7.79 11.85
CA ILE A 496 -16.38 -7.74 11.60
C ILE A 496 -15.76 -6.62 12.43
N PHE A 497 -14.87 -6.98 13.35
CA PHE A 497 -14.07 -6.00 14.09
C PHE A 497 -12.72 -5.77 13.39
N THR A 498 -12.36 -4.50 13.22
CA THR A 498 -11.07 -4.09 12.69
C THR A 498 -10.52 -2.89 13.47
N THR A 499 -9.25 -2.57 13.25
CA THR A 499 -8.55 -1.44 13.86
C THR A 499 -7.71 -0.72 12.82
N GLN A 500 -7.28 0.52 13.11
CA GLN A 500 -6.33 1.21 12.25
C GLN A 500 -5.03 0.39 12.09
N THR A 501 -4.52 -0.16 13.19
CA THR A 501 -3.29 -0.97 13.19
C THR A 501 -3.40 -2.20 12.29
N LYS A 502 -4.54 -2.91 12.31
CA LYS A 502 -4.76 -4.09 11.47
C LYS A 502 -4.69 -3.77 9.98
N ILE A 503 -5.36 -2.70 9.56
CA ILE A 503 -5.33 -2.24 8.16
C ILE A 503 -3.95 -1.71 7.78
N PHE A 504 -3.30 -0.96 8.67
CA PHE A 504 -1.96 -0.42 8.46
C PHE A 504 -0.93 -1.52 8.23
N LEU A 505 -0.88 -2.55 9.08
CA LEU A 505 0.02 -3.68 8.92
C LEU A 505 -0.28 -4.45 7.63
N LYS A 506 -1.56 -4.73 7.32
CA LYS A 506 -1.95 -5.43 6.10
C LYS A 506 -1.50 -4.71 4.82
N LEU A 507 -1.65 -3.39 4.75
CA LEU A 507 -1.40 -2.63 3.52
C LEU A 507 0.04 -2.13 3.35
N TYR A 508 0.76 -1.97 4.45
CA TYR A 508 2.06 -1.28 4.49
C TYR A 508 3.18 -2.07 5.18
N ARG A 509 2.99 -3.35 5.53
CA ARG A 509 4.03 -4.16 6.23
C ARG A 509 5.45 -4.01 5.70
N ASP A 510 5.62 -3.94 4.38
CA ASP A 510 6.94 -3.88 3.73
C ASP A 510 7.70 -2.55 4.01
N ASN A 511 6.99 -1.51 4.45
CA ASN A 511 7.52 -0.20 4.80
C ASN A 511 7.63 0.05 6.32
N ILE A 512 7.24 -0.92 7.16
CA ILE A 512 7.10 -0.72 8.60
C ILE A 512 8.28 -1.33 9.37
N ILE A 513 8.81 -0.52 10.28
CA ILE A 513 9.69 -0.91 11.39
C ILE A 513 8.84 -0.85 12.66
N GLY A 514 8.37 -1.99 13.15
CA GLY A 514 7.57 -2.08 14.37
C GLY A 514 8.43 -2.28 15.61
N VAL A 515 8.17 -1.50 16.65
CA VAL A 515 8.84 -1.62 17.96
C VAL A 515 7.81 -1.86 19.04
N THR A 516 7.98 -2.92 19.83
CA THR A 516 7.21 -3.15 21.06
C THR A 516 8.08 -3.63 22.22
N GLY A 517 7.45 -3.71 23.39
CA GLY A 517 8.03 -4.08 24.67
C GLY A 517 7.19 -3.55 25.84
N THR A 518 7.46 -4.00 27.05
CA THR A 518 6.89 -3.36 28.26
C THR A 518 7.51 -1.96 28.41
N LYS A 519 8.85 -1.86 28.36
CA LYS A 519 9.64 -0.62 28.51
C LYS A 519 10.54 -0.34 27.30
N GLY A 520 10.89 0.94 27.11
CA GLY A 520 11.87 1.38 26.10
C GLY A 520 11.32 1.63 24.68
N LYS A 521 10.05 1.29 24.42
CA LYS A 521 9.42 1.41 23.09
C LYS A 521 9.58 2.79 22.44
N SER A 522 9.20 3.84 23.17
CA SER A 522 9.20 5.22 22.66
C SER A 522 10.61 5.73 22.40
N THR A 523 11.56 5.42 23.29
CA THR A 523 12.97 5.77 23.12
C THR A 523 13.58 5.06 21.92
N THR A 524 13.39 3.73 21.79
CA THR A 524 13.93 2.97 20.65
C THR A 524 13.33 3.44 19.33
N SER A 525 12.01 3.67 19.28
CA SER A 525 11.34 4.17 18.07
C SER A 525 11.87 5.56 17.69
N SER A 526 12.06 6.45 18.67
CA SER A 526 12.61 7.79 18.44
C SER A 526 14.07 7.76 17.98
N LEU A 527 14.89 6.84 18.52
CA LEU A 527 16.27 6.64 18.10
C LEU A 527 16.35 6.16 16.65
N ILE A 528 15.55 5.16 16.27
CA ILE A 528 15.47 4.67 14.89
C ILE A 528 15.04 5.81 13.97
N TYR A 529 13.96 6.50 14.30
CA TYR A 529 13.48 7.65 13.55
C TYR A 529 14.56 8.71 13.37
N HIS A 530 15.27 9.08 14.45
CA HIS A 530 16.34 10.07 14.42
C HIS A 530 17.50 9.66 13.52
N ILE A 531 17.99 8.41 13.62
CA ILE A 531 19.05 7.89 12.75
C ILE A 531 18.63 7.97 11.29
N LEU A 532 17.42 7.49 10.96
CA LEU A 532 16.90 7.50 9.60
C LEU A 532 16.73 8.92 9.06
N LYS A 533 16.23 9.84 9.89
CA LYS A 533 16.04 11.24 9.52
C LYS A 533 17.38 11.95 9.30
N PHE A 534 18.37 11.67 10.15
CA PHE A 534 19.71 12.24 10.08
C PHE A 534 20.40 11.92 8.75
N VAL A 535 20.24 10.70 8.25
CA VAL A 535 20.80 10.28 6.94
C VAL A 535 19.89 10.60 5.74
N GLY A 536 18.87 11.44 5.95
CA GLY A 536 18.02 11.97 4.89
C GLY A 536 16.95 11.01 4.37
N LYS A 537 16.64 9.91 5.07
CA LYS A 537 15.51 9.04 4.68
C LYS A 537 14.18 9.75 4.90
N ASN A 538 13.21 9.46 4.03
CA ASN A 538 11.83 9.86 4.26
C ASN A 538 11.20 8.93 5.30
N VAL A 539 11.18 9.36 6.55
CA VAL A 539 10.73 8.57 7.69
C VAL A 539 9.70 9.36 8.50
N VAL A 540 8.70 8.66 9.03
CA VAL A 540 7.74 9.19 10.00
C VAL A 540 7.62 8.29 11.20
N LEU A 541 7.25 8.90 12.32
CA LEU A 541 6.96 8.23 13.58
C LEU A 541 5.44 8.10 13.75
N VAL A 542 4.96 6.88 13.97
CA VAL A 542 3.53 6.54 14.03
C VAL A 542 3.24 5.53 15.14
N GLY A 543 1.95 5.25 15.35
CA GLY A 543 1.47 4.26 16.31
C GLY A 543 1.02 4.91 17.61
N ASN A 544 1.52 4.44 18.74
CA ASN A 544 1.17 4.98 20.06
C ASN A 544 1.77 6.38 20.33
N ILE A 545 2.82 6.75 19.58
CA ILE A 545 3.41 8.10 19.56
C ILE A 545 3.33 8.68 18.15
N GLY A 546 3.40 10.02 18.05
CA GLY A 546 3.24 10.73 16.79
C GLY A 546 1.77 10.87 16.38
N LYS A 547 1.51 10.92 15.07
CA LYS A 547 0.14 11.01 14.54
C LYS A 547 -0.45 9.61 14.30
N PRO A 548 -1.79 9.47 14.33
CA PRO A 548 -2.46 8.25 13.92
C PRO A 548 -1.98 7.78 12.53
N VAL A 549 -1.89 6.46 12.35
CA VAL A 549 -1.33 5.86 11.13
C VAL A 549 -2.10 6.29 9.88
N PHE A 550 -3.41 6.45 9.98
CA PHE A 550 -4.30 6.85 8.88
C PHE A 550 -4.02 8.26 8.34
N ASP A 551 -3.43 9.15 9.15
CA ASP A 551 -3.07 10.50 8.72
C ASP A 551 -1.89 10.54 7.74
N TYR A 552 -1.13 9.44 7.61
CA TYR A 552 0.01 9.34 6.69
C TYR A 552 -0.24 8.45 5.47
N LEU A 553 -1.37 7.71 5.42
CA LEU A 553 -1.59 6.71 4.37
C LEU A 553 -1.80 7.32 2.97
N ASP A 554 -2.02 8.63 2.89
CA ASP A 554 -2.15 9.38 1.63
C ASP A 554 -0.82 9.77 0.98
N ASN A 555 0.32 9.37 1.57
CA ASN A 555 1.62 9.65 1.00
C ASN A 555 1.98 8.62 -0.08
N ASP A 556 2.02 9.07 -1.34
CA ASP A 556 2.40 8.25 -2.49
C ASP A 556 3.91 8.00 -2.62
N ASP A 557 4.72 8.49 -1.68
CA ASP A 557 6.13 8.16 -1.62
C ASP A 557 6.33 6.70 -1.21
N LYS A 558 6.73 5.88 -2.18
CA LYS A 558 7.01 4.46 -2.01
C LYS A 558 8.19 4.17 -1.07
N ASP A 559 9.09 5.15 -0.91
CA ASP A 559 10.32 5.03 -0.12
C ASP A 559 10.09 5.53 1.33
N MET A 560 8.87 5.93 1.66
CA MET A 560 8.48 6.30 3.02
C MET A 560 8.63 5.12 3.96
N ILE A 561 9.35 5.34 5.07
CA ILE A 561 9.54 4.36 6.14
C ILE A 561 8.67 4.77 7.33
N PHE A 562 7.92 3.82 7.86
CA PHE A 562 7.14 4.02 9.07
C PHE A 562 7.86 3.39 10.25
N VAL A 563 8.30 4.20 11.20
CA VAL A 563 8.75 3.72 12.50
C VAL A 563 7.53 3.71 13.42
N ALA A 564 7.03 2.51 13.72
CA ALA A 564 5.77 2.32 14.42
C ALA A 564 6.00 1.84 15.86
N GLU A 565 5.64 2.66 16.85
CA GLU A 565 5.52 2.22 18.23
C GLU A 565 4.19 1.49 18.40
N LEU A 566 4.23 0.19 18.72
CA LEU A 566 3.02 -0.63 18.84
C LEU A 566 2.81 -1.11 20.28
N SER A 567 1.68 -0.73 20.87
CA SER A 567 1.25 -1.23 22.19
C SER A 567 0.74 -2.67 22.11
N SER A 568 0.62 -3.35 23.25
CA SER A 568 0.00 -4.69 23.29
C SER A 568 -1.47 -4.63 22.87
N HIS A 569 -2.19 -3.56 23.21
CA HIS A 569 -3.59 -3.39 22.83
C HIS A 569 -3.75 -3.30 21.30
N GLN A 570 -2.88 -2.54 20.63
CA GLN A 570 -2.87 -2.43 19.16
C GLN A 570 -2.51 -3.75 18.48
N LEU A 571 -1.64 -4.56 19.09
CA LEU A 571 -1.22 -5.86 18.56
C LEU A 571 -2.14 -7.03 18.94
N SER A 572 -3.14 -6.82 19.80
CA SER A 572 -3.95 -7.91 20.37
C SER A 572 -4.79 -8.70 19.35
N ASP A 573 -5.21 -8.07 18.25
CA ASP A 573 -6.11 -8.64 17.22
C ASP A 573 -5.60 -8.36 15.79
N VAL A 574 -4.29 -8.54 15.58
CA VAL A 574 -3.64 -8.40 14.26
C VAL A 574 -3.17 -9.76 13.73
N HIS A 575 -3.16 -9.89 12.40
CA HIS A 575 -2.74 -11.11 11.69
C HIS A 575 -1.67 -10.84 10.61
N ASP A 576 -1.04 -9.67 10.69
CA ASP A 576 0.02 -9.22 9.81
C ASP A 576 1.13 -8.65 10.68
N SER A 577 2.39 -8.92 10.34
CA SER A 577 3.56 -8.39 11.04
C SER A 577 4.37 -7.45 10.14
N PRO A 578 5.03 -6.42 10.70
CA PRO A 578 5.93 -5.53 9.98
C PRO A 578 7.14 -6.25 9.38
N TYR A 579 7.75 -5.64 8.36
CA TYR A 579 8.97 -6.17 7.74
C TYR A 579 10.16 -6.20 8.70
N ILE A 580 10.35 -5.17 9.52
CA ILE A 580 11.31 -5.20 10.63
C ILE A 580 10.54 -5.14 11.94
N ALA A 581 10.74 -6.13 12.80
CA ALA A 581 10.12 -6.21 14.13
C ALA A 581 11.20 -6.15 15.23
N VAL A 582 10.94 -5.36 16.27
CA VAL A 582 11.81 -5.24 17.45
C VAL A 582 10.98 -5.51 18.71
N LEU A 583 11.38 -6.52 19.49
CA LEU A 583 10.80 -6.80 20.79
C LEU A 583 11.85 -6.59 21.89
N LEU A 584 11.67 -5.52 22.68
CA LEU A 584 12.68 -5.09 23.65
C LEU A 584 12.69 -5.90 24.95
N ASN A 585 11.52 -6.13 25.55
CA ASN A 585 11.37 -6.81 26.84
C ASN A 585 9.88 -7.08 27.11
N ILE A 586 9.59 -8.05 27.97
CA ILE A 586 8.22 -8.36 28.41
C ILE A 586 8.24 -8.61 29.92
N PHE A 587 7.55 -7.76 30.65
CA PHE A 587 7.28 -7.87 32.09
C PHE A 587 5.76 -7.75 32.35
N PRO A 588 5.21 -8.36 33.41
CA PRO A 588 3.78 -8.29 33.71
C PRO A 588 3.25 -6.85 33.82
N GLU A 589 2.28 -6.51 32.96
CA GLU A 589 1.59 -5.21 32.89
C GLU A 589 0.22 -5.41 32.21
N HIS A 590 -0.75 -4.52 32.45
CA HIS A 590 -2.10 -4.52 31.83
C HIS A 590 -3.01 -5.73 32.15
N LEU A 591 -2.91 -6.33 33.35
CA LEU A 591 -3.75 -7.46 33.77
C LEU A 591 -5.23 -7.09 34.04
N ASP A 592 -5.56 -5.81 33.95
CA ASP A 592 -6.93 -5.29 33.87
C ASP A 592 -7.56 -5.50 32.47
N TYR A 593 -6.72 -5.61 31.44
CA TYR A 593 -7.13 -5.81 30.04
C TYR A 593 -6.94 -7.26 29.58
N TYR A 594 -5.93 -7.96 30.10
CA TYR A 594 -5.60 -9.34 29.78
C TYR A 594 -5.94 -10.26 30.95
N GLU A 595 -6.41 -11.48 30.67
CA GLU A 595 -6.72 -12.47 31.72
C GLU A 595 -5.48 -12.85 32.53
N ASP A 596 -4.34 -13.01 31.86
CA ASP A 596 -3.09 -13.36 32.48
C ASP A 596 -1.88 -12.77 31.73
N PHE A 597 -0.69 -13.02 32.27
CA PHE A 597 0.57 -12.60 31.66
C PHE A 597 0.87 -13.29 30.32
N SER A 598 0.35 -14.51 30.11
CA SER A 598 0.52 -15.27 28.87
C SER A 598 -0.20 -14.59 27.72
N ASP A 599 -1.42 -14.12 27.94
CA ASP A 599 -2.22 -13.38 26.97
C ASP A 599 -1.59 -12.02 26.62
N TYR A 600 -1.05 -11.30 27.62
CA TYR A 600 -0.27 -10.08 27.37
C TYR A 600 0.97 -10.35 26.50
N LYS A 601 1.69 -11.44 26.78
CA LYS A 601 2.87 -11.86 26.00
C LYS A 601 2.48 -12.19 24.56
N LYS A 602 1.46 -13.03 24.35
CA LYS A 602 0.95 -13.40 23.01
C LYS A 602 0.56 -12.17 22.19
N ALA A 603 -0.10 -11.19 22.83
CA ALA A 603 -0.46 -9.95 22.16
C ALA A 603 0.78 -9.22 21.61
N LYS A 604 1.90 -9.18 22.34
CA LYS A 604 3.15 -8.57 21.83
C LYS A 604 3.83 -9.41 20.76
N GLU A 605 3.81 -10.74 20.89
CA GLU A 605 4.43 -11.65 19.91
C GLU A 605 3.83 -11.53 18.50
N ASN A 606 2.58 -11.06 18.39
CA ASN A 606 1.96 -10.75 17.09
C ASN A 606 2.77 -9.72 16.26
N ILE A 607 3.71 -8.98 16.86
CA ILE A 607 4.64 -8.11 16.12
C ILE A 607 5.59 -8.89 15.19
N PHE A 608 5.87 -10.17 15.45
CA PHE A 608 6.74 -10.99 14.58
C PHE A 608 6.10 -12.31 14.15
N LYS A 609 5.04 -12.76 14.82
CA LYS A 609 4.39 -14.06 14.60
C LYS A 609 3.96 -14.32 13.14
N PHE A 610 3.58 -13.27 12.40
CA PHE A 610 3.09 -13.36 11.03
C PHE A 610 4.11 -12.85 10.00
N GLN A 611 5.39 -12.80 10.38
CA GLN A 611 6.46 -12.46 9.46
C GLN A 611 6.69 -13.54 8.39
N LYS A 612 7.09 -13.11 7.21
CA LYS A 612 7.54 -13.97 6.10
C LYS A 612 9.02 -14.29 6.28
N LYS A 613 9.49 -15.34 5.60
CA LYS A 613 10.89 -15.81 5.65
C LYS A 613 11.95 -14.73 5.33
N SER A 614 11.59 -13.72 4.53
CA SER A 614 12.48 -12.61 4.15
C SER A 614 12.52 -11.45 5.15
N ASP A 615 11.61 -11.43 6.13
CA ASP A 615 11.50 -10.35 7.10
C ASP A 615 12.59 -10.44 8.17
N VAL A 616 12.66 -9.41 9.02
CA VAL A 616 13.69 -9.27 10.04
C VAL A 616 13.05 -9.13 11.41
N TYR A 617 13.55 -9.92 12.36
CA TYR A 617 13.21 -9.81 13.77
C TYR A 617 14.47 -9.58 14.59
N PHE A 618 14.42 -8.62 15.51
CA PHE A 618 15.45 -8.40 16.52
C PHE A 618 14.88 -8.75 17.90
N SER A 619 15.34 -9.88 18.43
CA SER A 619 14.97 -10.37 19.74
C SER A 619 15.78 -9.70 20.86
N LEU A 620 15.25 -9.71 22.09
CA LEU A 620 16.00 -9.24 23.27
C LEU A 620 17.34 -9.96 23.42
N GLU A 621 17.41 -11.26 23.14
CA GLU A 621 18.64 -12.05 23.25
C GLU A 621 19.72 -11.53 22.28
N GLU A 622 19.37 -11.30 21.02
CA GLU A 622 20.30 -10.72 20.03
C GLU A 622 20.70 -9.29 20.39
N ILE A 623 19.74 -8.48 20.86
CA ILE A 623 19.99 -7.11 21.28
C ILE A 623 20.99 -7.09 22.43
N VAL A 624 20.85 -7.96 23.44
CA VAL A 624 21.76 -8.00 24.59
C VAL A 624 23.17 -8.43 24.16
N LYS A 625 23.28 -9.44 23.30
CA LYS A 625 24.56 -9.97 22.79
C LYS A 625 25.29 -9.01 21.84
N PHE A 626 24.60 -8.06 21.23
CA PHE A 626 25.20 -7.12 20.29
C PHE A 626 26.25 -6.23 20.98
N GLU A 627 27.46 -6.20 20.44
CA GLU A 627 28.54 -5.33 20.89
C GLU A 627 28.44 -3.96 20.19
N LEU A 628 28.30 -2.90 21.00
CA LEU A 628 28.27 -1.53 20.47
C LEU A 628 29.69 -1.00 20.26
N PRO A 629 29.93 -0.28 19.14
CA PRO A 629 31.15 0.50 19.01
C PRO A 629 31.18 1.65 20.03
N ARG A 630 32.37 2.17 20.30
CA ARG A 630 32.55 3.34 21.18
C ARG A 630 31.77 4.52 20.63
N LEU A 631 30.82 5.05 21.41
CA LEU A 631 29.99 6.19 21.04
C LEU A 631 29.72 7.08 22.27
N LYS A 632 29.54 8.38 22.02
CA LYS A 632 29.11 9.35 23.03
C LYS A 632 27.60 9.54 22.89
N THR A 633 26.85 9.39 23.98
CA THR A 633 25.38 9.55 23.99
C THR A 633 24.96 10.37 25.21
N SER A 634 23.87 11.14 25.05
CA SER A 634 23.19 11.87 26.12
C SER A 634 22.29 10.97 26.99
N LEU A 635 21.96 9.76 26.50
CA LEU A 635 21.10 8.82 27.20
C LEU A 635 21.88 8.05 28.27
N LEU A 636 21.50 8.23 29.53
CA LEU A 636 22.10 7.56 30.69
C LEU A 636 21.35 6.27 31.06
N GLY A 637 22.06 5.31 31.65
CA GLY A 637 21.48 4.11 32.27
C GLY A 637 21.49 2.83 31.40
N PRO A 638 21.56 1.64 32.03
CA PRO A 638 21.76 0.34 31.35
C PRO A 638 20.59 -0.06 30.44
N HIS A 639 19.36 0.35 30.76
CA HIS A 639 18.20 0.07 29.92
C HIS A 639 18.23 0.86 28.59
N ASN A 640 18.85 2.05 28.57
CA ASN A 640 19.04 2.83 27.35
C ASN A 640 20.10 2.23 26.44
N LEU A 641 21.05 1.46 26.99
CA LEU A 641 22.01 0.71 26.18
C LEU A 641 21.30 -0.26 25.23
N ASN A 642 20.32 -1.04 25.73
CA ASN A 642 19.56 -1.96 24.90
C ASN A 642 18.71 -1.23 23.84
N ASN A 643 18.16 -0.06 24.17
CA ASN A 643 17.45 0.78 23.19
C ASN A 643 18.39 1.25 22.07
N ILE A 644 19.62 1.66 22.42
CA ILE A 644 20.65 2.06 21.46
C ILE A 644 21.08 0.86 20.61
N LYS A 645 21.34 -0.30 21.22
CA LYS A 645 21.70 -1.55 20.51
C LYS A 645 20.65 -1.91 19.46
N ALA A 646 19.38 -1.94 19.86
CA ALA A 646 18.28 -2.23 18.95
C ALA A 646 18.21 -1.24 17.78
N ALA A 647 18.28 0.07 18.06
CA ALA A 647 18.25 1.10 17.02
C ALA A 647 19.46 1.00 16.07
N PHE A 648 20.64 0.71 16.60
CA PHE A 648 21.87 0.51 15.83
C PHE A 648 21.75 -0.68 14.89
N MET A 649 21.26 -1.83 15.38
CA MET A 649 21.07 -3.04 14.60
C MET A 649 20.05 -2.85 13.46
N VAL A 650 18.93 -2.16 13.73
CA VAL A 650 17.95 -1.81 12.70
C VAL A 650 18.60 -0.96 11.60
N ALA A 651 19.35 0.08 11.98
CA ALA A 651 20.00 0.96 11.01
C ALA A 651 21.05 0.23 10.15
N LEU A 652 21.84 -0.67 10.75
CA LEU A 652 22.77 -1.54 10.01
C LEU A 652 22.05 -2.42 9.00
N LYS A 653 20.92 -3.02 9.39
CA LYS A 653 20.14 -3.89 8.49
C LYS A 653 19.57 -3.13 7.30
N LEU A 654 19.29 -1.85 7.45
CA LEU A 654 18.87 -0.94 6.38
C LEU A 654 20.04 -0.44 5.52
N GLY A 655 21.26 -0.93 5.76
CA GLY A 655 22.45 -0.60 4.97
C GLY A 655 23.02 0.78 5.28
N ILE A 656 22.77 1.33 6.48
CA ILE A 656 23.30 2.64 6.89
C ILE A 656 24.72 2.46 7.42
N ASP A 657 25.62 3.34 6.98
CA ASP A 657 27.03 3.29 7.38
C ASP A 657 27.21 3.50 8.89
N LYS A 658 28.04 2.66 9.50
CA LYS A 658 28.33 2.70 10.96
C LYS A 658 28.71 4.09 11.45
N LYS A 659 29.49 4.85 10.67
CA LYS A 659 29.95 6.19 11.01
C LYS A 659 28.78 7.17 11.14
N ASP A 660 27.81 7.09 10.24
CA ASP A 660 26.63 7.95 10.25
C ASP A 660 25.69 7.59 11.39
N ILE A 661 25.55 6.30 11.71
CA ILE A 661 24.75 5.85 12.87
C ILE A 661 25.33 6.44 14.16
N ILE A 662 26.66 6.34 14.37
CA ILE A 662 27.34 6.88 15.56
C ILE A 662 27.14 8.40 15.65
N LYS A 663 27.28 9.12 14.52
CA LYS A 663 27.09 10.57 14.47
C LYS A 663 25.64 10.99 14.73
N ALA A 664 24.67 10.23 14.20
CA ALA A 664 23.26 10.48 14.48
C ALA A 664 22.96 10.28 15.97
N LEU A 665 23.41 9.17 16.56
CA LEU A 665 23.19 8.87 17.98
C LEU A 665 23.81 9.92 18.92
N SER A 666 24.97 10.48 18.58
CA SER A 666 25.60 11.52 19.42
C SER A 666 24.88 12.86 19.42
N THR A 667 24.02 13.09 18.41
CA THR A 667 23.18 14.29 18.30
C THR A 667 21.75 14.06 18.82
N PHE A 668 21.41 12.83 19.22
CA PHE A 668 20.09 12.51 19.72
C PHE A 668 19.80 13.27 21.02
N LYS A 669 18.66 13.95 21.03
CA LYS A 669 18.08 14.52 22.25
C LYS A 669 16.89 13.65 22.64
N PRO A 670 16.75 13.26 23.92
CA PRO A 670 15.54 12.62 24.41
C PRO A 670 14.30 13.45 24.05
N LEU A 671 13.15 12.80 23.95
CA LEU A 671 11.86 13.50 23.81
C LEU A 671 11.71 14.54 24.94
N GLU A 672 11.17 15.71 24.61
CA GLU A 672 10.60 16.64 25.61
C GLU A 672 9.64 15.82 26.50
N ASP A 673 9.55 16.14 27.80
CA ASP A 673 8.78 15.42 28.84
C ASP A 673 9.41 14.18 29.52
N ARG A 674 10.67 13.82 29.25
CA ARG A 674 11.35 12.71 29.96
C ARG A 674 12.66 13.15 30.63
N LEU A 675 12.61 13.30 31.96
CA LEU A 675 13.70 13.87 32.78
C LEU A 675 14.20 15.21 32.23
N GLU A 676 13.29 16.00 31.66
CA GLU A 676 13.57 17.31 31.11
C GLU A 676 13.80 18.29 32.26
N THR A 677 14.90 19.04 32.21
CA THR A 677 15.11 20.15 33.13
C THR A 677 14.33 21.35 32.62
N VAL A 678 13.28 21.75 33.34
CA VAL A 678 12.42 22.88 32.98
C VAL A 678 13.10 24.21 33.29
N ARG A 679 13.61 24.34 34.53
CA ARG A 679 14.27 25.55 35.03
C ARG A 679 15.15 25.21 36.23
N GLU A 680 16.19 26.02 36.46
CA GLU A 680 16.94 26.02 37.71
C GLU A 680 16.77 27.38 38.38
N LEU A 681 16.33 27.40 39.64
CA LEU A 681 16.03 28.60 40.40
C LEU A 681 16.60 28.48 41.81
N ASN A 682 17.43 29.44 42.23
CA ASN A 682 18.09 29.45 43.55
C ASN A 682 18.83 28.14 43.90
N GLY A 683 19.38 27.47 42.89
CA GLY A 683 20.07 26.17 43.00
C GLY A 683 19.15 24.96 43.15
N ILE A 684 17.82 25.13 43.03
CA ILE A 684 16.84 24.05 42.94
C ILE A 684 16.59 23.75 41.47
N LYS A 685 16.73 22.49 41.08
CA LYS A 685 16.54 22.04 39.71
C LYS A 685 15.14 21.44 39.54
N PHE A 686 14.30 22.06 38.71
CA PHE A 686 12.97 21.54 38.38
C PHE A 686 13.05 20.61 37.18
N VAL A 687 12.65 19.35 37.37
CA VAL A 687 12.73 18.30 36.37
C VAL A 687 11.34 17.68 36.17
N ILE A 688 10.92 17.58 34.92
CA ILE A 688 9.70 16.87 34.52
C ILE A 688 10.01 15.52 33.90
N ASP A 689 9.33 14.49 34.40
CA ASP A 689 9.28 13.14 33.86
C ASP A 689 7.81 12.73 33.70
N GLY A 690 7.07 13.54 32.93
CA GLY A 690 5.61 13.41 32.79
C GLY A 690 5.18 12.06 32.20
N LEU A 691 6.04 11.43 31.39
CA LEU A 691 5.75 10.10 30.85
C LEU A 691 5.83 8.96 31.88
N ALA A 692 6.26 9.23 33.12
CA ALA A 692 6.26 8.26 34.22
C ALA A 692 4.87 8.02 34.80
N THR A 693 3.98 7.42 34.00
CA THR A 693 2.59 7.15 34.40
C THR A 693 2.39 5.87 35.22
N ILE A 694 3.47 5.19 35.61
CA ILE A 694 3.43 4.01 36.49
C ILE A 694 4.55 4.04 37.54
N PRO A 695 4.40 3.35 38.69
CA PRO A 695 5.39 3.31 39.77
C PRO A 695 6.83 3.05 39.35
N GLN A 696 7.07 2.04 38.52
CA GLN A 696 8.41 1.63 38.11
C GLN A 696 9.09 2.68 37.22
N ALA A 697 8.32 3.45 36.46
CA ALA A 697 8.89 4.55 35.66
C ALA A 697 9.34 5.69 36.57
N SER A 698 8.57 5.98 37.63
CA SER A 698 8.93 6.99 38.62
C SER A 698 10.18 6.58 39.43
N ILE A 699 10.30 5.30 39.81
CA ILE A 699 11.54 4.78 40.42
C ILE A 699 12.75 5.02 39.49
N ALA A 700 12.62 4.73 38.19
CA ALA A 700 13.71 4.93 37.24
C ALA A 700 14.09 6.41 37.09
N GLY A 701 13.11 7.33 37.19
CA GLY A 701 13.34 8.76 37.23
C GLY A 701 14.13 9.18 38.47
N VAL A 702 13.74 8.68 39.64
CA VAL A 702 14.45 8.89 40.92
C VAL A 702 15.90 8.37 40.85
N ASP A 703 16.11 7.17 40.30
CA ASP A 703 17.43 6.55 40.16
C ASP A 703 18.37 7.32 39.22
N SER A 704 17.86 8.28 38.44
CA SER A 704 18.68 9.14 37.59
C SER A 704 19.34 10.31 38.34
N PHE A 705 18.97 10.53 39.61
CA PHE A 705 19.46 11.62 40.46
C PHE A 705 20.00 11.11 41.82
N GLN A 706 20.67 9.96 41.82
CA GLN A 706 21.20 9.34 43.05
C GLN A 706 22.17 10.25 43.84
N ASP A 707 22.86 11.16 43.16
CA ASP A 707 23.83 12.10 43.75
C ASP A 707 23.20 13.41 44.26
N ARG A 708 21.86 13.52 44.26
CA ARG A 708 21.12 14.74 44.63
C ARG A 708 19.94 14.42 45.53
N ASP A 709 19.66 15.30 46.48
CA ASP A 709 18.44 15.25 47.28
C ASP A 709 17.21 15.58 46.42
N ILE A 710 16.09 14.88 46.64
CA ILE A 710 14.90 14.92 45.79
C ILE A 710 13.65 15.34 46.59
N THR A 711 12.91 16.28 46.02
CA THR A 711 11.48 16.50 46.29
C THR A 711 10.69 15.87 45.15
N LEU A 712 9.96 14.79 45.44
CA LEU A 712 9.29 13.98 44.44
C LEU A 712 7.78 14.28 44.41
N ILE A 713 7.24 14.62 43.25
CA ILE A 713 5.80 14.83 43.06
C ILE A 713 5.18 13.59 42.40
N LEU A 714 4.22 12.97 43.10
CA LEU A 714 3.56 11.72 42.74
C LEU A 714 2.04 11.84 42.78
N GLY A 715 1.35 11.09 41.92
CA GLY A 715 -0.08 10.86 41.97
C GLY A 715 -0.83 11.31 40.72
N GLY A 716 -2.11 10.93 40.66
CA GLY A 716 -3.01 11.12 39.52
C GLY A 716 -4.16 10.10 39.54
N PHE A 717 -4.69 9.76 38.37
CA PHE A 717 -5.84 8.86 38.19
C PHE A 717 -5.52 7.41 38.60
N ASP A 718 -6.36 6.81 39.44
CA ASP A 718 -6.18 5.42 39.93
C ASP A 718 -6.68 4.41 38.90
N ARG A 719 -5.73 3.74 38.23
CA ARG A 719 -6.01 2.63 37.28
C ARG A 719 -6.09 1.25 37.95
N GLY A 720 -6.11 1.19 39.28
CA GLY A 720 -6.05 -0.08 40.03
C GLY A 720 -4.65 -0.67 40.12
N VAL A 721 -3.61 0.09 39.77
CA VAL A 721 -2.21 -0.35 39.89
C VAL A 721 -1.84 -0.49 41.37
N SER A 722 -1.16 -1.58 41.72
CA SER A 722 -0.67 -1.80 43.09
C SER A 722 0.53 -0.89 43.37
N PHE A 723 0.42 -0.08 44.43
CA PHE A 723 1.50 0.78 44.94
C PHE A 723 2.27 0.14 46.11
N VAL A 724 1.93 -1.10 46.49
CA VAL A 724 2.48 -1.74 47.71
C VAL A 724 3.99 -1.91 47.64
N SER A 725 4.52 -2.38 46.51
CA SER A 725 5.97 -2.46 46.29
C SER A 725 6.61 -1.10 46.06
N PHE A 726 5.85 -0.13 45.54
CA PHE A 726 6.35 1.21 45.24
C PHE A 726 6.78 1.97 46.48
N GLY A 727 5.94 2.00 47.53
CA GLY A 727 6.29 2.66 48.79
C GLY A 727 7.60 2.12 49.40
N LYS A 728 7.73 0.79 49.44
CA LYS A 728 8.95 0.12 49.91
C LYS A 728 10.19 0.46 49.08
N GLU A 729 10.03 0.63 47.77
CA GLU A 729 11.14 1.01 46.89
C GLU A 729 11.57 2.46 47.09
N LEU A 730 10.62 3.38 47.29
CA LEU A 730 10.96 4.77 47.60
C LEU A 730 11.74 4.86 48.92
N ASP A 731 11.33 4.12 49.95
CA ASP A 731 11.99 4.13 51.27
C ASP A 731 13.44 3.63 51.28
N LYS A 732 13.82 2.81 50.28
CA LYS A 732 15.22 2.36 50.12
C LYS A 732 16.16 3.51 49.74
N ARG A 733 15.64 4.59 49.17
CA ARG A 733 16.43 5.68 48.58
C ARG A 733 16.55 6.84 49.57
N GLN A 734 17.72 6.97 50.20
CA GLN A 734 17.98 7.98 51.24
C GLN A 734 18.01 9.42 50.71
N ASN A 735 18.12 9.59 49.39
CA ASN A 735 18.14 10.90 48.74
C ASN A 735 16.73 11.48 48.52
N ILE A 736 15.65 10.72 48.73
CA ILE A 736 14.29 11.28 48.73
C ILE A 736 14.04 11.96 50.08
N LYS A 737 13.85 13.28 50.07
CA LYS A 737 13.65 14.09 51.29
C LYS A 737 12.20 14.51 51.49
N ASN A 738 11.51 14.81 50.39
CA ASN A 738 10.12 15.23 50.39
C ASN A 738 9.33 14.45 49.32
N ILE A 739 8.09 14.10 49.60
CA ILE A 739 7.15 13.49 48.66
C ILE A 739 5.85 14.30 48.70
N ILE A 740 5.45 14.84 47.55
CA ILE A 740 4.19 15.58 47.37
C ILE A 740 3.21 14.66 46.64
N LEU A 741 2.04 14.45 47.23
CA LEU A 741 1.00 13.54 46.72
C LEU A 741 -0.18 14.33 46.15
N ILE A 742 -0.56 14.01 44.91
CA ILE A 742 -1.63 14.70 44.15
C ILE A 742 -2.66 13.71 43.56
N GLY A 743 -3.82 14.24 43.19
CA GLY A 743 -4.86 13.50 42.47
C GLY A 743 -5.54 12.38 43.25
N GLN A 744 -6.25 11.52 42.52
CA GLN A 744 -7.08 10.44 43.08
C GLN A 744 -6.27 9.43 43.90
N THR A 745 -5.04 9.14 43.51
CA THR A 745 -4.17 8.17 44.20
C THR A 745 -3.54 8.69 45.48
N ALA A 746 -3.62 9.99 45.79
CA ALA A 746 -2.86 10.61 46.88
C ALA A 746 -3.04 9.90 48.23
N ASN A 747 -4.28 9.74 48.69
CA ASN A 747 -4.61 9.07 49.96
C ASN A 747 -4.19 7.60 50.01
N LYS A 748 -4.16 6.92 48.86
CA LYS A 748 -3.76 5.51 48.75
C LYS A 748 -2.24 5.37 48.90
N ILE A 749 -1.48 6.26 48.28
CA ILE A 749 -0.02 6.29 48.36
C ILE A 749 0.42 6.72 49.77
N GLU A 750 -0.23 7.72 50.36
CA GLU A 750 0.07 8.20 51.72
C GLU A 750 -0.01 7.08 52.76
N LYS A 751 -1.06 6.26 52.72
CA LYS A 751 -1.22 5.10 53.61
C LYS A 751 -0.06 4.10 53.50
N LEU A 752 0.52 3.96 52.31
CA LEU A 752 1.62 3.03 52.05
C LEU A 752 2.98 3.57 52.45
N LEU A 753 3.11 4.90 52.54
CA LEU A 753 4.32 5.61 52.98
C LEU A 753 4.30 5.92 54.49
N LYS A 754 3.37 5.33 55.25
CA LYS A 754 3.28 5.53 56.69
C LYS A 754 4.54 4.99 57.37
N GLY A 755 5.35 5.88 57.95
CA GLY A 755 6.64 5.56 58.54
C GLY A 755 7.85 5.74 57.61
N SER A 756 7.64 6.33 56.42
CA SER A 756 8.72 6.74 55.52
C SER A 756 9.67 7.74 56.18
N LYS A 757 10.94 7.72 55.77
CA LYS A 757 11.95 8.71 56.18
C LYS A 757 11.77 10.07 55.47
N ALA A 758 11.02 10.10 54.37
CA ALA A 758 10.73 11.33 53.64
C ALA A 758 9.55 12.09 54.27
N ASN A 759 9.57 13.41 54.20
CA ASN A 759 8.42 14.22 54.59
C ASN A 759 7.31 14.07 53.54
N ILE A 760 6.09 13.74 53.97
CA ILE A 760 4.95 13.52 53.08
C ILE A 760 4.01 14.72 53.12
N TYR A 761 3.69 15.27 51.94
CA TYR A 761 2.76 16.38 51.76
C TYR A 761 1.61 15.94 50.86
N ASN A 762 0.44 15.64 51.44
CA ASN A 762 -0.74 15.25 50.67
C ASN A 762 -1.58 16.47 50.28
N LEU A 763 -1.55 16.85 49.00
CA LEU A 763 -2.28 17.99 48.46
C LEU A 763 -3.60 17.59 47.78
N GLY A 764 -3.79 16.32 47.43
CA GLY A 764 -4.97 15.84 46.73
C GLY A 764 -5.24 16.61 45.43
N PHE A 765 -6.44 17.19 45.29
CA PHE A 765 -6.88 17.94 44.10
C PHE A 765 -6.62 19.44 44.26
N VAL A 766 -5.50 19.93 43.72
CA VAL A 766 -5.12 21.35 43.71
C VAL A 766 -4.58 21.78 42.35
N SER A 767 -4.48 23.08 42.09
CA SER A 767 -3.89 23.60 40.85
C SER A 767 -2.39 23.32 40.76
N MET A 768 -1.85 23.24 39.53
CA MET A 768 -0.43 23.00 39.29
C MET A 768 0.46 24.09 39.91
N ASP A 769 0.02 25.35 39.89
CA ASP A 769 0.72 26.45 40.55
C ASP A 769 0.93 26.19 42.05
N LYS A 770 -0.09 25.68 42.76
CA LYS A 770 0.03 25.32 44.19
C LYS A 770 0.97 24.14 44.42
N ILE A 771 0.95 23.15 43.53
CA ILE A 771 1.83 21.97 43.61
C ILE A 771 3.29 22.42 43.48
N VAL A 772 3.57 23.24 42.47
CA VAL A 772 4.92 23.74 42.18
C VAL A 772 5.40 24.72 43.25
N GLN A 773 4.54 25.59 43.76
CA GLN A 773 4.85 26.48 44.87
C GLN A 773 5.21 25.69 46.13
N ASN A 774 4.40 24.69 46.51
CA ASN A 774 4.71 23.83 47.65
C ASN A 774 6.04 23.08 47.45
N ALA A 775 6.29 22.56 46.25
CA ALA A 775 7.55 21.89 45.92
C ALA A 775 8.77 22.81 46.04
N TYR A 776 8.64 24.08 45.67
CA TYR A 776 9.68 25.09 45.84
C TYR A 776 9.94 25.39 47.33
N GLU A 777 8.89 25.62 48.12
CA GLU A 777 8.99 25.97 49.54
C GLU A 777 9.65 24.88 50.41
N VAL A 778 9.41 23.60 50.08
CA VAL A 778 9.97 22.47 50.85
C VAL A 778 11.36 22.02 50.36
N SER A 779 11.84 22.57 49.24
CA SER A 779 13.12 22.21 48.63
C SER A 779 14.24 23.19 49.03
N LYS A 780 15.47 22.67 49.14
CA LYS A 780 16.66 23.48 49.49
C LYS A 780 17.59 23.63 48.29
N LYS A 781 18.56 24.55 48.39
CA LYS A 781 19.67 24.63 47.44
C LYS A 781 20.26 23.24 47.21
N ASP A 782 20.55 22.94 45.94
CA ASP A 782 21.04 21.66 45.42
C ASP A 782 20.00 20.53 45.34
N TYR A 783 18.73 20.76 45.69
CA TYR A 783 17.67 19.75 45.48
C TYR A 783 17.25 19.63 44.02
N VAL A 784 16.67 18.48 43.69
CA VAL A 784 15.92 18.25 42.46
C VAL A 784 14.44 18.13 42.82
N VAL A 785 13.60 19.03 42.27
CA VAL A 785 12.15 18.85 42.27
C VAL A 785 11.80 18.00 41.06
N LEU A 786 11.46 16.73 41.29
CA LEU A 786 11.15 15.76 40.24
C LEU A 786 9.64 15.55 40.14
N PHE A 787 9.04 16.02 39.05
CA PHE A 787 7.66 15.71 38.70
C PHE A 787 7.58 14.39 37.93
N SER A 788 7.33 13.29 38.65
CA SER A 788 7.33 11.93 38.09
C SER A 788 6.13 11.14 38.62
N PRO A 789 4.92 11.36 38.06
CA PRO A 789 3.65 11.18 38.76
C PRO A 789 3.29 9.74 39.15
N ALA A 790 3.95 8.72 38.62
CA ALA A 790 3.63 7.30 38.83
C ALA A 790 2.18 6.89 38.48
N ALA A 791 1.38 7.80 37.91
CA ALA A 791 -0.04 7.64 37.59
C ALA A 791 -0.40 8.44 36.32
N THR A 792 -1.55 8.12 35.71
CA THR A 792 -2.12 8.87 34.57
C THR A 792 -2.71 10.21 35.01
N SER A 793 -2.89 11.14 34.07
CA SER A 793 -3.34 12.52 34.36
C SER A 793 -4.85 12.77 34.31
N PHE A 794 -5.65 11.78 33.89
CA PHE A 794 -7.07 11.95 33.51
C PHE A 794 -8.02 12.41 34.63
N ASP A 795 -7.58 12.41 35.89
CA ASP A 795 -8.36 12.87 37.03
C ASP A 795 -8.34 14.38 37.20
N MET A 796 -7.22 15.02 36.83
CA MET A 796 -6.98 16.46 37.01
C MET A 796 -6.82 17.20 35.68
N PHE A 797 -6.51 16.49 34.60
CA PHE A 797 -6.17 17.05 33.28
C PHE A 797 -6.81 16.23 32.16
N LYS A 798 -7.00 16.84 31.00
CA LYS A 798 -7.56 16.22 29.79
C LYS A 798 -6.67 15.10 29.25
N ASP A 799 -5.35 15.32 29.25
CA ASP A 799 -4.33 14.38 28.80
C ASP A 799 -3.00 14.68 29.49
N TYR A 800 -1.93 13.96 29.15
CA TYR A 800 -0.62 14.18 29.76
C TYR A 800 0.05 15.45 29.21
N GLU A 801 -0.25 15.85 27.97
CA GLU A 801 0.34 17.02 27.32
C GLU A 801 -0.12 18.30 28.03
N GLU A 802 -1.41 18.38 28.40
CA GLU A 802 -1.94 19.48 29.21
C GLU A 802 -1.28 19.55 30.59
N ARG A 803 -1.20 18.42 31.31
CA ARG A 803 -0.56 18.37 32.64
C ARG A 803 0.89 18.85 32.58
N ASP A 804 1.64 18.35 31.60
CA ASP A 804 3.06 18.62 31.47
C ASP A 804 3.31 20.06 31.00
N SER A 805 2.40 20.63 30.20
CA SER A 805 2.37 22.07 29.86
C SER A 805 2.10 22.95 31.09
N GLU A 806 1.12 22.59 31.91
CA GLU A 806 0.79 23.33 33.14
C GLU A 806 1.94 23.30 34.15
N PHE A 807 2.67 22.17 34.28
CA PHE A 807 3.85 22.11 35.15
C PHE A 807 4.94 23.08 34.69
N ARG A 808 5.23 23.11 33.38
CA ARG A 808 6.21 24.05 32.82
C ARG A 808 5.81 25.50 33.04
N LYS A 809 4.55 25.81 32.83
CA LYS A 809 4.00 27.15 33.04
C LYS A 809 4.14 27.57 34.51
N ALA A 810 3.74 26.70 35.44
CA ALA A 810 3.86 26.94 36.88
C ALA A 810 5.31 27.14 37.32
N VAL A 811 6.25 26.32 36.84
CA VAL A 811 7.69 26.46 37.15
C VAL A 811 8.30 27.74 36.56
N ASN A 812 7.87 28.16 35.37
CA ASN A 812 8.34 29.41 34.78
C ASN A 812 7.73 30.66 35.44
N ASN A 813 6.61 30.51 36.13
CA ASN A 813 5.96 31.57 36.89
C ASN A 813 6.46 31.70 38.34
N LEU A 814 7.33 30.78 38.81
CA LEU A 814 7.99 30.86 40.13
C LEU A 814 8.95 32.04 40.27
#